data_AF-A0A2V9KB47-F1
#
_entry.id   AF-A0A2V9KB47-F1
#
_cell.length_a   1.000
_cell.length_b   1.000
_cell.length_c   1.000
_cell.angle_alpha   90.00
_cell.angle_beta   90.00
_cell.angle_gamma   90.00
#
_symmetry.space_group_name_H-M   'P 1'
#
loop_
_entity.id
_entity.type
_entity.pdbx_description
1 polymer ?
#
loop_
_entity_poly.entity_id
_entity_poly.type
_entity_poly.pdbx_seq_one_letter_code
_entity_poly.pdbx_strand_id
1 'polypeptide(L)'
;MTSRISRRSFLWLLLALAPAAAGAEQPQRSAKEYIKTLEDPHRVERLKPAEVIRTLALKPGDVVADIGSGSGLFTRPMARAVAPGGKVYAVDIDRELLEHVARTAAEQKIGNITTVLAEKDSPGLAPESIDLAFICDTLHHIEKRAAYLAAVKPALRPGGRLAIIDFSTSWPSGHEALRYSVEDLERSTAEAGYVKAADYSIVPGNFFHVYVLKEPRAPERIDAEMIVRLRDEAMYRSEIMRTMHFLTDVYGPRLTGSPNLKAAGEWAIRRMKEWGLENGRLEPWEFGHPGWLNERLTAHIVSPVKDALVCEVLAWTPGTQGVVRAPVALLALPEKPTAQELQSFLASARDRIAGKIVLLGKHVAVPVTLNPPPRRRDERALRAAYDPNNPNAGQLFGRPQRAEERADPSRLTPAQVTEAADIFLVAARVPVKVLDAGREHGQIRAFSNRTYDPEKAVPTVVMRNEDYGRIARILADGTQVELEFEIVNRVYPEGRTAYNTIAEIPGSDRRQEVIMLGAHLDSWHAATGATDNAIGCAVMMEAARILKAAGVRPRRTVRVALWSGEEQGLLGSQAYVKEHFGTFEEPKPEFQTLGGYFNIDSGTGRARGASVFGPPEAATILRQILQPLEDLGVVGAIATRSRRTGGTDSTSFNHAGLPGIGLAQDPIEYGTYTWHTNLDTYERIIEEDAKASAITVACAVYHLAMRDGLLPRFTRDTMPPSPARSETSQ
;
A
#
# COMPACT_ATOMS: atom_id res chain seq x y z
N MET A 1 -45.57 36.83 -60.96
CA MET A 1 -44.58 37.91 -60.71
C MET A 1 -43.31 37.23 -60.21
N THR A 2 -42.22 37.11 -61.00
CA THR A 2 -41.16 38.11 -61.32
C THR A 2 -40.25 38.43 -60.13
N SER A 3 -38.90 38.45 -60.19
CA SER A 3 -37.88 38.06 -61.20
C SER A 3 -36.47 38.07 -60.49
N ARG A 4 -35.27 37.70 -60.97
CA ARG A 4 -34.57 37.26 -62.22
C ARG A 4 -33.28 36.50 -61.73
N ILE A 5 -32.66 35.51 -62.40
CA ILE A 5 -31.66 35.58 -63.51
C ILE A 5 -30.47 36.54 -63.17
N SER A 6 -29.15 36.20 -63.26
CA SER A 6 -28.44 35.22 -64.13
C SER A 6 -27.08 34.70 -63.57
N ARG A 7 -26.83 33.39 -63.79
CA ARG A 7 -25.60 32.69 -64.29
C ARG A 7 -24.17 33.17 -63.91
N ARG A 8 -23.37 32.21 -63.40
CA ARG A 8 -22.15 31.63 -64.02
C ARG A 8 -21.91 30.26 -63.34
N SER A 9 -22.30 29.12 -63.92
CA SER A 9 -21.62 28.40 -65.02
C SER A 9 -20.27 27.80 -64.64
N PHE A 10 -20.26 26.53 -64.21
CA PHE A 10 -19.28 25.53 -64.65
C PHE A 10 -19.93 24.13 -64.69
N LEU A 11 -19.41 23.25 -65.56
CA LEU A 11 -20.07 22.03 -65.99
C LEU A 11 -19.49 20.80 -65.27
N TRP A 12 -20.33 20.02 -64.57
CA TRP A 12 -19.96 18.68 -64.14
C TRP A 12 -20.13 17.70 -65.31
N LEU A 13 -19.00 17.17 -65.80
CA LEU A 13 -18.98 16.15 -66.83
C LEU A 13 -18.70 14.79 -66.20
N LEU A 14 -19.63 13.84 -66.35
CA LEU A 14 -19.40 12.44 -66.00
C LEU A 14 -18.40 11.84 -67.01
N LEU A 15 -17.24 11.38 -66.53
CA LEU A 15 -16.38 10.44 -67.25
C LEU A 15 -16.20 9.16 -66.42
N ALA A 16 -16.07 8.04 -67.10
CA ALA A 16 -15.99 6.72 -66.49
C ALA A 16 -14.63 6.44 -65.85
N LEU A 17 -14.62 5.51 -64.90
CA LEU A 17 -13.41 4.93 -64.30
C LEU A 17 -12.56 4.25 -65.37
N ALA A 18 -11.41 4.85 -65.69
CA ALA A 18 -10.26 4.13 -66.22
C ALA A 18 -9.31 3.81 -65.05
N PRO A 19 -8.80 2.59 -64.89
CA PRO A 19 -7.80 2.29 -63.88
C PRO A 19 -6.51 3.07 -64.18
N ALA A 20 -5.96 3.76 -63.18
CA ALA A 20 -4.65 4.38 -63.31
C ALA A 20 -3.59 3.29 -63.57
N ALA A 21 -2.64 3.57 -64.46
CA ALA A 21 -1.61 2.62 -64.84
C ALA A 21 -0.79 2.16 -63.62
N ALA A 22 -0.46 0.87 -63.57
CA ALA A 22 0.46 0.34 -62.57
C ALA A 22 1.79 1.09 -62.66
N GLY A 23 2.29 1.59 -61.53
CA GLY A 23 3.63 2.14 -61.44
C GLY A 23 4.65 1.05 -61.80
N ALA A 24 5.65 1.38 -62.62
CA ALA A 24 6.64 0.41 -63.06
C ALA A 24 7.42 -0.15 -61.87
N GLU A 25 7.25 -1.44 -61.59
CA GLU A 25 8.12 -2.16 -60.65
C GLU A 25 9.56 -2.10 -61.15
N GLN A 26 10.50 -1.73 -60.28
CA GLN A 26 11.91 -1.96 -60.58
C GLN A 26 12.14 -3.48 -60.69
N PRO A 27 12.97 -3.96 -61.63
CA PRO A 27 13.24 -5.39 -61.76
C PRO A 27 13.81 -5.92 -60.44
N GLN A 28 13.05 -6.79 -59.79
CA GLN A 28 13.38 -7.34 -58.47
C GLN A 28 14.70 -8.10 -58.55
N ARG A 29 15.76 -7.54 -57.95
CA ARG A 29 17.07 -8.19 -57.86
C ARG A 29 16.90 -9.51 -57.11
N SER A 30 17.57 -10.57 -57.54
CA SER A 30 17.53 -11.82 -56.78
C SER A 30 18.14 -11.59 -55.39
N ALA A 31 17.58 -12.20 -54.34
CA ALA A 31 18.11 -12.03 -52.99
C ALA A 31 19.59 -12.44 -52.91
N LYS A 32 19.98 -13.44 -53.71
CA LYS A 32 21.38 -13.89 -53.90
C LYS A 32 22.33 -12.81 -54.44
N GLU A 33 21.85 -11.86 -55.23
CA GLU A 33 22.64 -10.70 -55.70
C GLU A 33 22.57 -9.53 -54.72
N TYR A 34 21.42 -9.36 -54.05
CA TYR A 34 21.27 -8.32 -53.03
C TYR A 34 22.12 -8.62 -51.78
N ILE A 35 22.21 -9.88 -51.34
CA ILE A 35 23.12 -10.32 -50.26
C ILE A 35 24.58 -9.91 -50.56
N LYS A 36 25.07 -10.09 -51.79
CA LYS A 36 26.42 -9.62 -52.18
C LYS A 36 26.60 -8.11 -52.04
N THR A 37 25.53 -7.34 -52.20
CA THR A 37 25.52 -5.87 -52.03
C THR A 37 25.46 -5.48 -50.55
N LEU A 38 24.70 -6.24 -49.74
CA LEU A 38 24.55 -6.03 -48.31
C LEU A 38 25.82 -6.40 -47.52
N GLU A 39 26.53 -7.43 -47.97
CA GLU A 39 27.77 -7.97 -47.37
C GLU A 39 29.05 -7.54 -48.09
N ASP A 40 28.97 -6.56 -48.99
CA ASP A 40 30.14 -5.97 -49.66
C ASP A 40 31.16 -5.47 -48.62
N PRO A 41 32.47 -5.81 -48.75
CA PRO A 41 33.47 -5.43 -47.75
C PRO A 41 33.55 -3.93 -47.44
N HIS A 42 33.39 -3.06 -48.45
CA HIS A 42 33.40 -1.61 -48.24
C HIS A 42 32.12 -1.12 -47.56
N ARG A 43 30.96 -1.77 -47.82
CA ARG A 43 29.74 -1.51 -47.04
C ARG A 43 29.91 -1.92 -45.58
N VAL A 44 30.49 -3.08 -45.32
CA VAL A 44 30.73 -3.59 -43.95
C VAL A 44 31.73 -2.70 -43.20
N GLU A 45 32.81 -2.28 -43.87
CA GLU A 45 33.81 -1.34 -43.33
C GLU A 45 33.17 0.02 -42.98
N ARG A 46 32.35 0.58 -43.87
CA ARG A 46 31.61 1.83 -43.65
C ARG A 46 30.64 1.75 -42.46
N LEU A 47 29.87 0.66 -42.36
CA LEU A 47 28.84 0.49 -41.33
C LEU A 47 29.38 0.12 -39.94
N LYS A 48 30.64 -0.33 -39.87
CA LYS A 48 31.34 -0.70 -38.62
C LYS A 48 30.48 -1.47 -37.60
N PRO A 49 29.90 -2.65 -37.91
CA PRO A 49 28.94 -3.31 -37.02
C PRO A 49 29.42 -3.52 -35.57
N ALA A 50 30.72 -3.81 -35.39
CA ALA A 50 31.32 -3.97 -34.06
C ALA A 50 31.44 -2.68 -33.23
N GLU A 51 31.49 -1.49 -33.86
CA GLU A 51 31.47 -0.20 -33.16
C GLU A 51 30.03 0.17 -32.76
N VAL A 52 29.08 0.06 -33.71
CA VAL A 52 27.65 0.28 -33.48
C VAL A 52 27.13 -0.57 -32.31
N ILE A 53 27.46 -1.86 -32.27
CA ILE A 53 26.94 -2.77 -31.23
C ILE A 53 27.53 -2.46 -29.84
N ARG A 54 28.76 -1.95 -29.75
CA ARG A 54 29.29 -1.42 -28.48
C ARG A 54 28.54 -0.17 -28.06
N THR A 55 28.28 0.76 -28.98
CA THR A 55 27.54 1.99 -28.72
C THR A 55 26.08 1.76 -28.31
N LEU A 56 25.45 0.69 -28.80
CA LEU A 56 24.11 0.26 -28.35
C LEU A 56 24.08 -0.26 -26.90
N ALA A 57 25.23 -0.55 -26.29
CA ALA A 57 25.36 -1.01 -24.91
C ALA A 57 24.44 -2.20 -24.56
N LEU A 58 24.35 -3.17 -25.46
CA LEU A 58 23.61 -4.43 -25.27
C LEU A 58 24.20 -5.27 -24.14
N LYS A 59 23.34 -6.02 -23.45
CA LYS A 59 23.69 -6.89 -22.32
C LYS A 59 23.25 -8.34 -22.56
N PRO A 60 23.93 -9.32 -21.93
CA PRO A 60 23.41 -10.67 -21.81
C PRO A 60 22.00 -10.68 -21.20
N GLY A 61 21.04 -11.29 -21.89
CA GLY A 61 19.63 -11.30 -21.52
C GLY A 61 18.72 -10.38 -22.32
N ASP A 62 19.26 -9.32 -22.97
CA ASP A 62 18.45 -8.39 -23.78
C ASP A 62 17.77 -9.11 -24.96
N VAL A 63 16.57 -8.66 -25.32
CA VAL A 63 15.83 -9.13 -26.50
C VAL A 63 15.72 -8.01 -27.52
N VAL A 64 16.26 -8.24 -28.72
CA VAL A 64 16.40 -7.20 -29.77
C VAL A 64 15.60 -7.57 -31.01
N ALA A 65 15.03 -6.60 -31.72
CA ALA A 65 14.59 -6.76 -33.10
C ALA A 65 15.50 -5.99 -34.06
N ASP A 66 16.03 -6.68 -35.06
CA ASP A 66 16.78 -6.14 -36.20
C ASP A 66 15.80 -6.03 -37.37
N ILE A 67 15.30 -4.81 -37.65
CA ILE A 67 14.19 -4.54 -38.57
C ILE A 67 14.76 -4.02 -39.89
N GLY A 68 14.49 -4.75 -40.97
CA GLY A 68 15.28 -4.69 -42.21
C GLY A 68 16.57 -5.49 -42.09
N SER A 69 16.52 -6.65 -41.43
CA SER A 69 17.70 -7.46 -41.11
C SER A 69 18.55 -7.84 -42.33
N GLY A 70 17.94 -7.94 -43.52
CA GLY A 70 18.61 -8.24 -44.78
C GLY A 70 19.38 -9.56 -44.71
N SER A 71 20.68 -9.54 -45.00
CA SER A 71 21.52 -10.74 -44.86
C SER A 71 21.83 -11.14 -43.41
N GLY A 72 21.39 -10.36 -42.42
CA GLY A 72 21.67 -10.57 -40.99
C GLY A 72 23.02 -10.00 -40.54
N LEU A 73 23.53 -8.97 -41.24
CA LEU A 73 24.81 -8.32 -40.96
C LEU A 73 24.92 -7.82 -39.51
N PHE A 74 23.84 -7.24 -38.96
CA PHE A 74 23.76 -6.83 -37.56
C PHE A 74 23.20 -7.93 -36.65
N THR A 75 22.19 -8.67 -37.11
CA THR A 75 21.54 -9.78 -36.38
C THR A 75 22.56 -10.74 -35.74
N ARG A 76 23.51 -11.25 -36.53
CA ARG A 76 24.42 -12.32 -36.10
C ARG A 76 25.41 -11.83 -35.03
N PRO A 77 26.07 -10.66 -35.17
CA PRO A 77 26.84 -10.05 -34.08
C PRO A 77 26.00 -9.62 -32.86
N MET A 78 24.78 -9.09 -33.04
CA MET A 78 23.89 -8.74 -31.91
C MET A 78 23.51 -9.96 -31.08
N ALA A 79 23.19 -11.07 -31.74
CA ALA A 79 22.84 -12.34 -31.08
C ALA A 79 24.01 -12.89 -30.22
N ARG A 80 25.26 -12.63 -30.62
CA ARG A 80 26.44 -12.92 -29.79
C ARG A 80 26.60 -11.95 -28.62
N ALA A 81 26.23 -10.67 -28.77
CA ALA A 81 26.34 -9.66 -27.73
C ALA A 81 25.29 -9.82 -26.60
N VAL A 82 24.09 -10.33 -26.92
CA VAL A 82 23.02 -10.58 -25.92
C VAL A 82 23.08 -11.99 -25.31
N ALA A 83 24.09 -12.80 -25.65
CA ALA A 83 24.27 -14.13 -25.08
C ALA A 83 25.12 -14.09 -23.78
N PRO A 84 24.87 -15.00 -22.81
CA PRO A 84 23.77 -15.97 -22.76
C PRO A 84 22.42 -15.33 -22.42
N GLY A 85 21.33 -16.09 -22.65
CA GLY A 85 19.97 -15.75 -22.20
C GLY A 85 19.16 -14.83 -23.13
N GLY A 86 19.80 -13.84 -23.76
CA GLY A 86 19.13 -12.91 -24.67
C GLY A 86 18.87 -13.49 -26.06
N LYS A 87 18.05 -12.78 -26.85
CA LYS A 87 17.47 -13.26 -28.12
C LYS A 87 17.42 -12.15 -29.17
N VAL A 88 17.56 -12.49 -30.46
CA VAL A 88 17.37 -11.54 -31.55
C VAL A 88 16.27 -12.00 -32.50
N TYR A 89 15.32 -11.12 -32.79
CA TYR A 89 14.37 -11.26 -33.90
C TYR A 89 14.99 -10.63 -35.16
N ALA A 90 15.21 -11.43 -36.19
CA ALA A 90 15.53 -10.94 -37.54
C ALA A 90 14.20 -10.67 -38.26
N VAL A 91 13.89 -9.40 -38.51
CA VAL A 91 12.60 -8.96 -39.05
C VAL A 91 12.81 -8.41 -40.45
N ASP A 92 12.14 -8.98 -41.43
CA ASP A 92 12.25 -8.56 -42.84
C ASP A 92 10.96 -8.88 -43.63
N ILE A 93 10.79 -8.25 -44.79
CA ILE A 93 9.70 -8.54 -45.73
C ILE A 93 10.11 -9.59 -46.79
N ASP A 94 11.42 -9.82 -46.98
CA ASP A 94 11.93 -10.81 -47.94
C ASP A 94 12.21 -12.16 -47.25
N ARG A 95 11.51 -13.19 -47.72
CA ARG A 95 11.65 -14.57 -47.22
C ARG A 95 13.00 -15.21 -47.55
N GLU A 96 13.57 -14.96 -48.73
CA GLU A 96 14.87 -15.53 -49.12
C GLU A 96 16.01 -14.94 -48.28
N LEU A 97 15.90 -13.66 -47.90
CA LEU A 97 16.82 -13.01 -46.96
C LEU A 97 16.74 -13.66 -45.57
N LEU A 98 15.52 -13.83 -45.02
CA LEU A 98 15.34 -14.52 -43.73
C LEU A 98 15.82 -15.97 -43.75
N GLU A 99 15.62 -16.70 -44.85
CA GLU A 99 16.15 -18.06 -45.02
C GLU A 99 17.70 -18.10 -45.11
N HIS A 100 18.33 -17.04 -45.63
CA HIS A 100 19.79 -16.87 -45.54
C HIS A 100 20.25 -16.55 -44.11
N VAL A 101 19.54 -15.69 -43.37
CA VAL A 101 19.85 -15.41 -41.95
C VAL A 101 19.78 -16.68 -41.12
N ALA A 102 18.71 -17.47 -41.23
CA ALA A 102 18.55 -18.72 -40.50
C ALA A 102 19.65 -19.75 -40.83
N ARG A 103 20.01 -19.89 -42.11
CA ARG A 103 21.06 -20.80 -42.58
C ARG A 103 22.45 -20.40 -42.06
N THR A 104 22.82 -19.14 -42.22
CA THR A 104 24.13 -18.64 -41.75
C THR A 104 24.23 -18.60 -40.22
N ALA A 105 23.12 -18.40 -39.50
CA ALA A 105 23.08 -18.56 -38.06
C ALA A 105 23.36 -20.02 -37.63
N ALA A 106 22.78 -21.01 -38.33
CA ALA A 106 23.02 -22.43 -38.07
C ALA A 106 24.48 -22.84 -38.39
N GLU A 107 25.01 -22.43 -39.55
CA GLU A 107 26.42 -22.63 -39.94
C GLU A 107 27.39 -22.06 -38.89
N GLN A 108 27.07 -20.87 -38.36
CA GLN A 108 27.84 -20.18 -37.32
C GLN A 108 27.51 -20.60 -35.87
N LYS A 109 26.63 -21.58 -35.69
CA LYS A 109 26.16 -22.13 -34.39
C LYS A 109 25.58 -21.07 -33.43
N ILE A 110 24.81 -20.12 -33.96
CA ILE A 110 24.10 -19.07 -33.20
C ILE A 110 22.65 -19.53 -32.95
N GLY A 111 22.37 -20.04 -31.74
CA GLY A 111 21.08 -20.66 -31.41
C GLY A 111 19.96 -19.72 -30.94
N ASN A 112 20.22 -18.41 -30.78
CA ASN A 112 19.30 -17.45 -30.18
C ASN A 112 18.73 -16.40 -31.17
N ILE A 113 18.71 -16.73 -32.46
CA ILE A 113 18.05 -15.93 -33.51
C ILE A 113 16.68 -16.54 -33.82
N THR A 114 15.68 -15.70 -34.12
CA THR A 114 14.38 -16.11 -34.66
C THR A 114 14.01 -15.20 -35.81
N THR A 115 13.66 -15.76 -36.97
CA THR A 115 13.21 -14.99 -38.13
C THR A 115 11.72 -14.65 -38.01
N VAL A 116 11.35 -13.45 -38.46
CA VAL A 116 9.97 -12.94 -38.48
C VAL A 116 9.73 -12.32 -39.86
N LEU A 117 8.81 -12.91 -40.62
CA LEU A 117 8.32 -12.29 -41.85
C LEU A 117 7.34 -11.18 -41.48
N ALA A 118 7.67 -9.96 -41.86
CA ALA A 118 6.91 -8.75 -41.59
C ALA A 118 6.04 -8.33 -42.78
N GLU A 119 5.07 -7.45 -42.51
CA GLU A 119 4.27 -6.78 -43.54
C GLU A 119 4.84 -5.37 -43.83
N LYS A 120 4.52 -4.79 -44.99
CA LYS A 120 5.06 -3.46 -45.40
C LYS A 120 4.80 -2.36 -44.35
N ASP A 121 3.72 -2.45 -43.58
CA ASP A 121 3.32 -1.46 -42.58
C ASP A 121 3.33 -1.97 -41.11
N SER A 122 3.80 -3.21 -40.85
CA SER A 122 3.82 -3.80 -39.50
C SER A 122 5.02 -4.73 -39.26
N PRO A 123 5.75 -4.60 -38.13
CA PRO A 123 6.93 -5.42 -37.84
C PRO A 123 6.63 -6.87 -37.41
N GLY A 124 5.35 -7.26 -37.25
CA GLY A 124 4.96 -8.63 -36.87
C GLY A 124 5.36 -9.08 -35.46
N LEU A 125 5.85 -8.16 -34.61
CA LEU A 125 6.33 -8.46 -33.26
C LEU A 125 5.19 -8.48 -32.23
N ALA A 126 5.31 -9.36 -31.22
CA ALA A 126 4.37 -9.42 -30.10
C ALA A 126 4.56 -8.23 -29.14
N PRO A 127 3.51 -7.79 -28.42
CA PRO A 127 3.62 -6.74 -27.41
C PRO A 127 4.65 -7.06 -26.31
N GLU A 128 5.36 -6.03 -25.82
CA GLU A 128 6.36 -6.12 -24.73
C GLU A 128 7.42 -7.23 -24.91
N SER A 129 7.72 -7.58 -26.16
CA SER A 129 8.62 -8.69 -26.50
C SER A 129 10.09 -8.30 -26.63
N ILE A 130 10.41 -7.03 -26.82
CA ILE A 130 11.78 -6.51 -27.07
C ILE A 130 12.18 -5.35 -26.15
N ASP A 131 13.48 -5.27 -25.85
CA ASP A 131 14.15 -4.20 -25.11
C ASP A 131 14.79 -3.16 -26.04
N LEU A 132 15.10 -3.55 -27.29
CA LEU A 132 15.59 -2.67 -28.36
C LEU A 132 14.94 -3.03 -29.70
N ALA A 133 14.40 -2.04 -30.40
CA ALA A 133 14.19 -2.07 -31.85
C ALA A 133 15.38 -1.38 -32.53
N PHE A 134 15.96 -2.01 -33.55
CA PHE A 134 17.07 -1.48 -34.34
C PHE A 134 16.69 -1.46 -35.82
N ILE A 135 16.98 -0.36 -36.51
CA ILE A 135 16.71 -0.15 -37.94
C ILE A 135 17.98 0.42 -38.58
N CYS A 136 18.48 -0.19 -39.67
CA CYS A 136 19.73 0.23 -40.32
C CYS A 136 19.62 0.22 -41.86
N ASP A 137 19.99 1.31 -42.52
CA ASP A 137 19.87 1.53 -43.98
C ASP A 137 18.50 1.05 -44.53
N THR A 138 17.39 1.30 -43.81
CA THR A 138 16.06 0.70 -44.09
C THR A 138 14.89 1.67 -44.01
N LEU A 139 14.92 2.67 -43.11
CA LEU A 139 13.76 3.51 -42.82
C LEU A 139 13.41 4.45 -43.99
N HIS A 140 14.36 4.73 -44.88
CA HIS A 140 14.08 5.40 -46.15
C HIS A 140 13.13 4.62 -47.08
N HIS A 141 13.14 3.28 -47.06
CA HIS A 141 12.21 2.45 -47.85
C HIS A 141 10.77 2.45 -47.29
N ILE A 142 10.59 2.80 -46.02
CA ILE A 142 9.28 2.84 -45.37
C ILE A 142 8.60 4.17 -45.71
N GLU A 143 7.47 4.10 -46.41
CA GLU A 143 6.72 5.27 -46.88
C GLU A 143 6.04 6.02 -45.73
N LYS A 144 5.26 5.30 -44.91
CA LYS A 144 4.50 5.85 -43.77
C LYS A 144 5.29 5.80 -42.46
N ARG A 145 6.47 6.42 -42.44
CA ARG A 145 7.48 6.30 -41.34
C ARG A 145 6.88 6.46 -39.93
N ALA A 146 6.16 7.56 -39.66
CA ALA A 146 5.55 7.80 -38.35
C ALA A 146 4.55 6.69 -37.93
N ALA A 147 3.75 6.17 -38.87
CA ALA A 147 2.80 5.09 -38.60
C ALA A 147 3.51 3.75 -38.31
N TYR A 148 4.56 3.42 -39.07
CA TYR A 148 5.35 2.21 -38.84
C TYR A 148 6.07 2.26 -37.48
N LEU A 149 6.68 3.39 -37.15
CA LEU A 149 7.32 3.60 -35.84
C LEU A 149 6.29 3.52 -34.69
N ALA A 150 5.07 4.02 -34.89
CA ALA A 150 3.98 3.84 -33.95
C ALA A 150 3.49 2.38 -33.85
N ALA A 151 3.67 1.56 -34.89
CA ALA A 151 3.41 0.11 -34.87
C ALA A 151 4.54 -0.71 -34.22
N VAL A 152 5.78 -0.19 -34.17
CA VAL A 152 6.88 -0.77 -33.37
C VAL A 152 6.68 -0.56 -31.87
N LYS A 153 6.10 0.59 -31.47
CA LYS A 153 5.93 0.99 -30.07
C LYS A 153 5.33 -0.08 -29.13
N PRO A 154 4.24 -0.80 -29.48
CA PRO A 154 3.68 -1.84 -28.60
C PRO A 154 4.62 -3.01 -28.30
N ALA A 155 5.59 -3.31 -29.18
CA ALA A 155 6.52 -4.41 -29.00
C ALA A 155 7.63 -4.09 -27.96
N LEU A 156 7.90 -2.81 -27.71
CA LEU A 156 8.90 -2.37 -26.73
C LEU A 156 8.37 -2.53 -25.30
N ARG A 157 9.21 -3.10 -24.43
CA ARG A 157 8.98 -3.11 -22.97
C ARG A 157 9.08 -1.71 -22.36
N PRO A 158 8.59 -1.49 -21.13
CA PRO A 158 8.93 -0.31 -20.33
C PRO A 158 10.46 -0.10 -20.27
N GLY A 159 10.92 1.14 -20.49
CA GLY A 159 12.34 1.47 -20.65
C GLY A 159 12.98 1.06 -21.99
N GLY A 160 12.22 0.43 -22.90
CA GLY A 160 12.70 -0.04 -24.20
C GLY A 160 13.13 1.09 -25.16
N ARG A 161 14.09 0.77 -26.02
CA ARG A 161 14.78 1.73 -26.91
C ARG A 161 14.47 1.50 -28.39
N LEU A 162 14.61 2.56 -29.18
CA LEU A 162 14.55 2.52 -30.65
C LEU A 162 15.84 3.15 -31.21
N ALA A 163 16.63 2.38 -31.94
CA ALA A 163 17.87 2.83 -32.57
C ALA A 163 17.71 2.86 -34.09
N ILE A 164 18.10 3.97 -34.73
CA ILE A 164 17.94 4.18 -36.16
C ILE A 164 19.26 4.68 -36.76
N ILE A 165 19.73 3.98 -37.79
CA ILE A 165 20.89 4.35 -38.61
C ILE A 165 20.41 4.46 -40.06
N ASP A 166 20.50 5.63 -40.68
CA ASP A 166 20.11 5.82 -42.08
C ASP A 166 20.88 6.99 -42.71
N PHE A 167 20.82 7.12 -44.03
CA PHE A 167 21.68 8.03 -44.80
C PHE A 167 21.42 9.50 -44.47
N SER A 168 22.50 10.27 -44.31
CA SER A 168 22.46 11.72 -44.13
C SER A 168 22.95 12.45 -45.37
N THR A 169 24.20 12.21 -45.76
CA THR A 169 24.88 12.93 -46.86
C THR A 169 25.34 12.03 -48.01
N SER A 170 25.51 10.72 -47.79
CA SER A 170 26.08 9.78 -48.79
C SER A 170 25.04 8.78 -49.29
N TRP A 171 23.95 9.29 -49.87
CA TRP A 171 22.86 8.49 -50.42
C TRP A 171 23.31 7.61 -51.62
N PRO A 172 22.91 6.33 -51.69
CA PRO A 172 23.20 5.49 -52.85
C PRO A 172 22.46 5.98 -54.12
N SER A 173 23.08 5.79 -55.29
CA SER A 173 22.47 6.08 -56.57
C SER A 173 21.15 5.31 -56.76
N GLY A 174 20.13 5.95 -57.33
CA GLY A 174 18.80 5.36 -57.52
C GLY A 174 17.86 5.53 -56.32
N HIS A 175 18.32 6.14 -55.23
CA HIS A 175 17.52 6.39 -54.02
C HIS A 175 17.03 7.85 -53.95
N GLU A 176 17.09 8.61 -55.05
CA GLU A 176 16.74 10.04 -55.12
C GLU A 176 15.31 10.33 -54.65
N ALA A 177 14.37 9.43 -54.93
CA ALA A 177 12.97 9.54 -54.51
C ALA A 177 12.68 9.02 -53.08
N LEU A 178 13.68 8.43 -52.41
CA LEU A 178 13.55 7.85 -51.07
C LEU A 178 14.20 8.73 -49.98
N ARG A 179 14.90 9.79 -50.37
CA ARG A 179 15.65 10.67 -49.45
C ARG A 179 14.71 11.38 -48.49
N TYR A 180 15.11 11.45 -47.22
CA TYR A 180 14.45 12.21 -46.17
C TYR A 180 15.52 12.84 -45.26
N SER A 181 15.20 13.93 -44.57
CA SER A 181 16.17 14.65 -43.74
C SER A 181 16.20 14.17 -42.28
N VAL A 182 17.15 14.69 -41.49
CA VAL A 182 17.18 14.45 -40.04
C VAL A 182 15.97 15.08 -39.35
N GLU A 183 15.51 16.23 -39.84
CA GLU A 183 14.30 16.90 -39.38
C GLU A 183 13.04 16.10 -39.73
N ASP A 184 13.03 15.36 -40.86
CA ASP A 184 11.97 14.40 -41.20
C ASP A 184 11.98 13.17 -40.28
N LEU A 185 13.17 12.69 -39.88
CA LEU A 185 13.32 11.63 -38.88
C LEU A 185 12.79 12.08 -37.51
N GLU A 186 13.25 13.23 -37.02
CA GLU A 186 12.89 13.77 -35.71
C GLU A 186 11.39 14.11 -35.63
N ARG A 187 10.80 14.62 -36.73
CA ARG A 187 9.34 14.76 -36.86
C ARG A 187 8.62 13.41 -36.80
N SER A 188 9.03 12.44 -37.62
CA SER A 188 8.38 11.11 -37.69
C SER A 188 8.47 10.34 -36.37
N THR A 189 9.58 10.45 -35.64
CA THR A 189 9.79 9.81 -34.34
C THR A 189 9.02 10.52 -33.22
N ALA A 190 8.95 11.86 -33.24
CA ALA A 190 8.12 12.62 -32.31
C ALA A 190 6.61 12.35 -32.49
N GLU A 191 6.14 12.28 -33.75
CA GLU A 191 4.75 11.91 -34.09
C GLU A 191 4.40 10.50 -33.61
N ALA A 192 5.34 9.55 -33.71
CA ALA A 192 5.19 8.19 -33.17
C ALA A 192 5.29 8.11 -31.62
N GLY A 193 5.58 9.22 -30.94
CA GLY A 193 5.63 9.31 -29.47
C GLY A 193 6.95 8.87 -28.86
N TYR A 194 8.07 9.05 -29.57
CA TYR A 194 9.44 8.87 -29.08
C TYR A 194 10.10 10.23 -28.75
N VAL A 195 11.20 10.20 -28.00
CA VAL A 195 12.11 11.34 -27.80
C VAL A 195 13.56 10.89 -28.00
N LYS A 196 14.40 11.74 -28.60
CA LYS A 196 15.82 11.44 -28.85
C LYS A 196 16.57 11.44 -27.52
N ALA A 197 17.24 10.33 -27.22
CA ALA A 197 18.01 10.11 -25.99
C ALA A 197 19.53 10.27 -26.23
N ALA A 198 20.01 9.95 -27.43
CA ALA A 198 21.38 10.18 -27.87
C ALA A 198 21.48 10.24 -29.40
N ASP A 199 22.57 10.82 -29.91
CA ASP A 199 23.02 10.69 -31.29
C ASP A 199 24.54 10.46 -31.36
N TYR A 200 24.99 9.86 -32.45
CA TYR A 200 26.37 9.38 -32.64
C TYR A 200 26.84 9.54 -34.08
N SER A 201 28.06 10.08 -34.26
CA SER A 201 28.67 10.32 -35.59
C SER A 201 29.70 9.25 -35.97
N ILE A 202 29.41 7.97 -35.67
CA ILE A 202 30.37 6.86 -35.85
C ILE A 202 30.31 6.16 -37.22
N VAL A 203 29.19 6.26 -37.95
CA VAL A 203 28.98 5.68 -39.29
C VAL A 203 29.09 6.78 -40.35
N PRO A 204 30.14 6.79 -41.21
CA PRO A 204 30.31 7.83 -42.22
C PRO A 204 29.17 7.84 -43.25
N GLY A 205 28.62 9.03 -43.51
CA GLY A 205 27.55 9.26 -44.49
C GLY A 205 26.12 8.99 -43.99
N ASN A 206 25.96 8.53 -42.74
CA ASN A 206 24.69 8.29 -42.06
C ASN A 206 24.54 9.20 -40.84
N PHE A 207 23.33 9.27 -40.29
CA PHE A 207 23.10 9.57 -38.86
C PHE A 207 22.95 8.25 -38.09
N PHE A 208 23.23 8.27 -36.78
CA PHE A 208 22.85 7.20 -35.85
C PHE A 208 22.22 7.83 -34.62
N HIS A 209 20.91 7.72 -34.48
CA HIS A 209 20.13 8.25 -33.37
C HIS A 209 19.56 7.12 -32.51
N VAL A 210 19.54 7.31 -31.20
CA VAL A 210 18.85 6.44 -30.23
C VAL A 210 17.75 7.22 -29.54
N TYR A 211 16.57 6.64 -29.53
CA TYR A 211 15.34 7.17 -28.98
C TYR A 211 14.84 6.28 -27.83
N VAL A 212 14.11 6.88 -26.90
CA VAL A 212 13.26 6.16 -25.94
C VAL A 212 11.80 6.49 -26.22
N LEU A 213 10.88 5.64 -25.75
CA LEU A 213 9.48 6.02 -25.67
C LEU A 213 9.33 7.25 -24.76
N LYS A 214 8.50 8.21 -25.16
CA LYS A 214 8.14 9.34 -24.32
C LYS A 214 7.24 8.84 -23.18
N GLU A 215 7.83 8.54 -22.01
CA GLU A 215 7.06 8.11 -20.84
C GLU A 215 6.00 9.16 -20.48
N PRO A 216 4.71 8.79 -20.40
CA PRO A 216 3.64 9.77 -20.35
C PRO A 216 3.09 9.98 -18.94
N ARG A 217 3.18 11.21 -18.45
CA ARG A 217 2.02 11.89 -17.85
C ARG A 217 2.16 13.40 -17.99
N ALA A 218 1.05 14.06 -18.31
CA ALA A 218 0.90 15.48 -17.98
C ALA A 218 0.94 15.62 -16.45
N PRO A 219 1.33 16.79 -15.89
CA PRO A 219 1.18 17.03 -14.46
C PRO A 219 -0.27 16.76 -14.05
N GLU A 220 -0.45 16.21 -12.85
CA GLU A 220 -1.74 15.66 -12.46
C GLU A 220 -2.82 16.75 -12.48
N ARG A 221 -4.00 16.42 -13.05
CA ARG A 221 -5.08 17.39 -13.21
C ARG A 221 -5.73 17.70 -11.86
N ILE A 222 -5.15 18.67 -11.16
CA ILE A 222 -5.71 19.26 -9.95
C ILE A 222 -6.95 20.07 -10.32
N ASP A 223 -8.01 19.88 -9.55
CA ASP A 223 -9.32 20.49 -9.72
C ASP A 223 -9.54 21.42 -8.53
N ALA A 224 -9.01 22.63 -8.64
CA ALA A 224 -9.05 23.61 -7.56
C ALA A 224 -10.49 23.99 -7.17
N GLU A 225 -11.43 23.97 -8.12
CA GLU A 225 -12.85 24.26 -7.87
C GLU A 225 -13.52 23.14 -7.07
N MET A 226 -13.19 21.87 -7.34
CA MET A 226 -13.65 20.77 -6.48
C MET A 226 -12.99 20.84 -5.10
N ILE A 227 -11.68 21.10 -5.01
CA ILE A 227 -10.97 21.21 -3.73
C ILE A 227 -11.59 22.29 -2.82
N VAL A 228 -11.99 23.45 -3.36
CA VAL A 228 -12.71 24.48 -2.60
C VAL A 228 -14.06 23.96 -2.10
N ARG A 229 -14.87 23.31 -2.95
CA ARG A 229 -16.17 22.75 -2.53
C ARG A 229 -16.05 21.65 -1.46
N LEU A 230 -15.04 20.79 -1.56
CA LEU A 230 -14.75 19.78 -0.54
C LEU A 230 -14.31 20.42 0.78
N ARG A 231 -13.52 21.51 0.74
CA ARG A 231 -13.15 22.32 1.91
C ARG A 231 -14.37 22.98 2.57
N ASP A 232 -15.23 23.64 1.80
CA ASP A 232 -16.40 24.35 2.34
C ASP A 232 -17.39 23.39 3.04
N GLU A 233 -17.70 22.26 2.42
CA GLU A 233 -18.61 21.24 2.97
C GLU A 233 -18.05 20.54 4.22
N ALA A 234 -16.71 20.44 4.33
CA ALA A 234 -16.02 19.91 5.51
C ALA A 234 -15.89 20.94 6.66
N MET A 235 -15.74 22.23 6.35
CA MET A 235 -15.58 23.26 7.37
C MET A 235 -16.92 23.67 7.99
N TYR A 236 -17.93 23.92 7.15
CA TYR A 236 -19.19 24.55 7.58
C TYR A 236 -20.36 23.60 7.80
N ARG A 237 -20.25 22.32 7.42
CA ARG A 237 -21.35 21.33 7.43
C ARG A 237 -20.93 19.94 7.92
N SER A 238 -19.88 19.86 8.73
CA SER A 238 -19.32 18.58 9.14
C SER A 238 -20.22 17.78 10.08
N GLU A 239 -20.27 16.46 9.88
CA GLU A 239 -20.88 15.51 10.81
C GLU A 239 -19.81 14.76 11.62
N ILE A 240 -18.53 15.17 11.58
CA ILE A 240 -17.42 14.42 12.18
C ILE A 240 -17.53 14.27 13.70
N MET A 241 -17.78 15.36 14.45
CA MET A 241 -17.93 15.28 15.91
C MET A 241 -19.23 14.60 16.32
N ARG A 242 -20.28 14.68 15.50
CA ARG A 242 -21.50 13.89 15.71
C ARG A 242 -21.25 12.40 15.45
N THR A 243 -20.35 12.06 14.53
CA THR A 243 -19.90 10.68 14.31
C THR A 243 -19.06 10.18 15.49
N MET A 244 -18.16 11.01 16.01
CA MET A 244 -17.44 10.71 17.27
C MET A 244 -18.39 10.42 18.41
N HIS A 245 -19.32 11.33 18.73
CA HIS A 245 -20.30 11.17 19.80
C HIS A 245 -21.05 9.82 19.74
N PHE A 246 -21.48 9.39 18.55
CA PHE A 246 -22.12 8.08 18.43
C PHE A 246 -21.15 6.92 18.66
N LEU A 247 -19.94 6.96 18.08
CA LEU A 247 -18.96 5.89 18.24
C LEU A 247 -18.43 5.77 19.68
N THR A 248 -18.16 6.89 20.36
CA THR A 248 -17.57 6.93 21.71
C THR A 248 -18.60 6.93 22.83
N ASP A 249 -19.61 7.79 22.75
CA ASP A 249 -20.48 8.07 23.91
C ASP A 249 -21.74 7.19 23.90
N VAL A 250 -22.21 6.81 22.70
CA VAL A 250 -23.42 5.97 22.52
C VAL A 250 -23.06 4.48 22.38
N TYR A 251 -22.01 4.14 21.62
CA TYR A 251 -21.55 2.75 21.48
C TYR A 251 -20.40 2.38 22.42
N GLY A 252 -19.80 3.34 23.12
CA GLY A 252 -18.85 3.04 24.19
C GLY A 252 -17.58 2.33 23.69
N PRO A 253 -17.02 1.42 24.51
CA PRO A 253 -15.95 0.54 24.09
C PRO A 253 -16.44 -0.52 23.09
N ARG A 254 -15.66 -0.80 22.04
CA ARG A 254 -16.07 -1.61 20.87
C ARG A 254 -15.17 -2.82 20.63
N LEU A 255 -14.88 -3.59 21.67
CA LEU A 255 -13.99 -4.76 21.59
C LEU A 255 -14.43 -5.78 20.51
N THR A 256 -13.49 -6.46 19.86
CA THR A 256 -13.78 -7.45 18.81
C THR A 256 -14.69 -8.58 19.31
N GLY A 257 -15.70 -8.92 18.49
CA GLY A 257 -16.77 -9.84 18.85
C GLY A 257 -17.82 -9.29 19.82
N SER A 258 -17.66 -8.09 20.38
CA SER A 258 -18.66 -7.50 21.30
C SER A 258 -19.96 -7.08 20.58
N PRO A 259 -21.10 -7.06 21.29
CA PRO A 259 -22.34 -6.50 20.75
C PRO A 259 -22.22 -5.01 20.38
N ASN A 260 -21.40 -4.25 21.11
CA ASN A 260 -21.18 -2.81 20.88
C ASN A 260 -20.53 -2.56 19.52
N LEU A 261 -19.50 -3.32 19.16
CA LEU A 261 -18.84 -3.22 17.85
C LEU A 261 -19.83 -3.49 16.71
N LYS A 262 -20.62 -4.55 16.82
CA LYS A 262 -21.65 -4.89 15.83
C LYS A 262 -22.70 -3.79 15.70
N ALA A 263 -23.18 -3.24 16.82
CA ALA A 263 -24.16 -2.16 16.84
C ALA A 263 -23.62 -0.84 16.23
N ALA A 264 -22.34 -0.52 16.50
CA ALA A 264 -21.64 0.60 15.89
C ALA A 264 -21.48 0.45 14.37
N GLY A 265 -21.14 -0.76 13.89
CA GLY A 265 -21.04 -1.06 12.47
C GLY A 265 -22.38 -0.93 11.74
N GLU A 266 -23.45 -1.49 12.31
CA GLU A 266 -24.81 -1.30 11.79
C GLU A 266 -25.24 0.16 11.79
N TRP A 267 -24.85 0.95 12.80
CA TRP A 267 -25.10 2.38 12.84
C TRP A 267 -24.34 3.12 11.74
N ALA A 268 -23.07 2.82 11.54
CA ALA A 268 -22.26 3.44 10.49
C ALA A 268 -22.81 3.12 9.09
N ILE A 269 -23.32 1.89 8.86
CA ILE A 269 -24.03 1.52 7.62
C ILE A 269 -25.31 2.33 7.43
N ARG A 270 -26.18 2.40 8.46
CA ARG A 270 -27.41 3.21 8.41
C ARG A 270 -27.08 4.66 8.08
N ARG A 271 -26.06 5.21 8.75
CA ARG A 271 -25.63 6.59 8.59
C ARG A 271 -25.05 6.89 7.21
N MET A 272 -24.16 6.04 6.70
CA MET A 272 -23.61 6.18 5.35
C MET A 272 -24.72 6.08 4.30
N LYS A 273 -25.72 5.22 4.52
CA LYS A 273 -26.92 5.14 3.66
C LYS A 273 -27.79 6.40 3.72
N GLU A 274 -27.96 7.03 4.89
CA GLU A 274 -28.64 8.34 5.02
C GLU A 274 -27.93 9.44 4.22
N TRP A 275 -26.59 9.42 4.17
CA TRP A 275 -25.80 10.30 3.31
C TRP A 275 -25.82 9.91 1.83
N GLY A 276 -26.45 8.79 1.46
CA GLY A 276 -26.59 8.31 0.09
C GLY A 276 -25.44 7.43 -0.41
N LEU A 277 -24.69 6.76 0.47
CA LEU A 277 -23.87 5.61 0.07
C LEU A 277 -24.74 4.37 -0.15
N GLU A 278 -24.24 3.46 -0.98
CA GLU A 278 -24.89 2.23 -1.44
C GLU A 278 -24.09 1.00 -0.98
N ASN A 279 -24.61 -0.21 -1.25
CA ASN A 279 -23.97 -1.50 -0.93
C ASN A 279 -23.55 -1.71 0.54
N GLY A 280 -24.15 -0.92 1.45
CA GLY A 280 -23.88 -0.90 2.89
C GLY A 280 -24.20 -2.23 3.57
N ARG A 281 -23.20 -2.89 4.14
CA ARG A 281 -23.31 -4.24 4.75
C ARG A 281 -22.30 -4.45 5.87
N LEU A 282 -22.66 -5.32 6.82
CA LEU A 282 -21.70 -6.03 7.65
C LEU A 282 -21.19 -7.24 6.88
N GLU A 283 -19.88 -7.43 6.79
CA GLU A 283 -19.24 -8.52 6.07
C GLU A 283 -18.52 -9.45 7.07
N PRO A 284 -18.98 -10.71 7.23
CA PRO A 284 -18.52 -11.59 8.29
C PRO A 284 -17.14 -12.19 8.03
N TRP A 285 -16.37 -12.39 9.10
CA TRP A 285 -15.17 -13.21 9.11
C TRP A 285 -15.04 -13.98 10.44
N GLU A 286 -14.29 -15.08 10.43
CA GLU A 286 -14.13 -15.96 11.60
C GLU A 286 -13.06 -15.42 12.56
N PHE A 287 -13.50 -14.91 13.71
CA PHE A 287 -12.62 -14.52 14.82
C PHE A 287 -12.25 -15.71 15.72
N GLY A 288 -13.07 -16.77 15.73
CA GLY A 288 -12.80 -18.02 16.45
C GLY A 288 -12.94 -17.96 17.98
N HIS A 289 -12.91 -16.76 18.56
CA HIS A 289 -13.05 -16.51 20.00
C HIS A 289 -14.42 -15.90 20.33
N PRO A 290 -15.04 -16.18 21.48
CA PRO A 290 -16.32 -15.58 21.83
C PRO A 290 -16.18 -14.06 22.04
N GLY A 291 -17.25 -13.31 21.84
CA GLY A 291 -17.32 -11.91 22.25
C GLY A 291 -17.29 -11.78 23.77
N TRP A 292 -16.85 -10.62 24.27
CA TRP A 292 -16.75 -10.35 25.70
C TRP A 292 -17.09 -8.89 26.01
N LEU A 293 -17.64 -8.63 27.20
CA LEU A 293 -17.94 -7.28 27.70
C LEU A 293 -17.83 -7.25 29.23
N ASN A 294 -17.29 -6.18 29.81
CA ASN A 294 -17.52 -5.83 31.22
C ASN A 294 -18.75 -4.93 31.32
N GLU A 295 -19.70 -5.28 32.19
CA GLU A 295 -20.89 -4.47 32.49
C GLU A 295 -20.73 -3.65 33.77
N ARG A 296 -19.86 -4.08 34.69
CA ARG A 296 -19.62 -3.43 35.98
C ARG A 296 -18.29 -3.87 36.55
N LEU A 297 -17.57 -2.90 37.11
CA LEU A 297 -16.43 -3.08 37.98
C LEU A 297 -16.59 -2.14 39.18
N THR A 298 -16.47 -2.67 40.39
CA THR A 298 -16.23 -1.88 41.61
C THR A 298 -15.01 -2.43 42.33
N ALA A 299 -14.18 -1.55 42.89
CA ALA A 299 -12.96 -1.92 43.59
C ALA A 299 -12.70 -0.98 44.78
N HIS A 300 -12.52 -1.54 45.98
CA HIS A 300 -12.24 -0.79 47.20
C HIS A 300 -11.08 -1.43 47.97
N ILE A 301 -10.29 -0.60 48.64
CA ILE A 301 -9.56 -1.02 49.83
C ILE A 301 -10.48 -0.80 51.02
N VAL A 302 -10.65 -1.83 51.86
CA VAL A 302 -11.58 -1.79 53.01
C VAL A 302 -10.87 -1.85 54.36
N SER A 303 -9.59 -2.25 54.36
CA SER A 303 -8.65 -2.22 55.49
C SER A 303 -7.22 -2.13 54.98
N PRO A 304 -6.29 -1.37 55.61
CA PRO A 304 -6.46 -0.57 56.83
C PRO A 304 -7.09 0.81 56.58
N VAL A 305 -7.12 1.26 55.32
CA VAL A 305 -7.78 2.50 54.88
C VAL A 305 -9.04 2.12 54.08
N LYS A 306 -10.07 2.97 54.10
CA LYS A 306 -11.24 2.85 53.24
C LYS A 306 -11.14 3.84 52.10
N ASP A 307 -11.04 3.36 50.87
CA ASP A 307 -10.90 4.20 49.67
C ASP A 307 -11.33 3.45 48.41
N ALA A 308 -11.70 4.20 47.37
CA ALA A 308 -11.95 3.66 46.04
C ALA A 308 -10.61 3.40 45.32
N LEU A 309 -10.56 2.33 44.52
CA LEU A 309 -9.39 1.96 43.73
C LEU A 309 -9.70 2.12 42.24
N VAL A 310 -8.74 2.65 41.49
CA VAL A 310 -8.87 2.80 40.04
C VAL A 310 -8.17 1.62 39.36
N CYS A 311 -8.96 0.79 38.69
CA CYS A 311 -8.48 -0.37 37.95
C CYS A 311 -9.41 -0.66 36.76
N GLU A 312 -8.91 -1.37 35.76
CA GLU A 312 -9.68 -1.85 34.59
C GLU A 312 -9.66 -3.38 34.55
N VAL A 313 -10.74 -4.01 34.10
CA VAL A 313 -10.80 -5.48 33.94
C VAL A 313 -9.91 -5.92 32.76
N LEU A 314 -9.28 -7.09 32.81
CA LEU A 314 -8.61 -7.69 31.64
C LEU A 314 -9.64 -8.44 30.77
N ALA A 315 -9.67 -8.18 29.46
CA ALA A 315 -10.64 -8.79 28.56
C ALA A 315 -10.51 -10.32 28.49
N TRP A 316 -11.62 -11.00 28.23
CA TRP A 316 -11.74 -12.46 28.24
C TRP A 316 -11.32 -13.11 29.58
N THR A 317 -11.50 -12.41 30.70
CA THR A 317 -11.46 -13.02 32.05
C THR A 317 -12.87 -13.14 32.64
N PRO A 318 -13.10 -14.07 33.59
CA PRO A 318 -14.43 -14.27 34.17
C PRO A 318 -14.77 -13.16 35.18
N GLY A 319 -16.07 -12.99 35.45
CA GLY A 319 -16.53 -12.13 36.54
C GLY A 319 -16.34 -12.78 37.92
N THR A 320 -16.55 -12.00 38.98
CA THR A 320 -16.66 -12.54 40.35
C THR A 320 -18.06 -13.09 40.61
N GLN A 321 -18.19 -14.06 41.51
CA GLN A 321 -19.49 -14.60 41.92
C GLN A 321 -20.14 -13.68 42.97
N GLY A 322 -20.57 -12.50 42.52
CA GLY A 322 -20.98 -11.38 43.37
C GLY A 322 -19.79 -10.65 43.99
N VAL A 323 -20.01 -9.97 45.12
CA VAL A 323 -18.98 -9.23 45.84
C VAL A 323 -17.98 -10.20 46.49
N VAL A 324 -16.72 -10.10 46.07
CA VAL A 324 -15.57 -10.75 46.71
C VAL A 324 -14.94 -9.77 47.68
N ARG A 325 -14.79 -10.17 48.93
CA ARG A 325 -13.99 -9.45 49.94
C ARG A 325 -13.01 -10.42 50.59
N ALA A 326 -11.72 -10.12 50.54
CA ALA A 326 -10.68 -11.02 51.05
C ALA A 326 -9.37 -10.30 51.42
N PRO A 327 -8.55 -10.90 52.31
CA PRO A 327 -7.18 -10.45 52.54
C PRO A 327 -6.32 -10.54 51.28
N VAL A 328 -5.25 -9.75 51.24
CA VAL A 328 -4.32 -9.70 50.10
C VAL A 328 -3.08 -10.57 50.31
N ALA A 329 -2.53 -11.11 49.23
CA ALA A 329 -1.16 -11.62 49.16
C ALA A 329 -0.39 -10.99 47.99
N LEU A 330 0.86 -10.59 48.21
CA LEU A 330 1.80 -10.21 47.16
C LEU A 330 2.55 -11.45 46.66
N LEU A 331 2.53 -11.67 45.35
CA LEU A 331 3.26 -12.75 44.65
C LEU A 331 4.26 -12.14 43.65
N ALA A 332 5.38 -11.65 44.18
CA ALA A 332 6.48 -11.12 43.38
C ALA A 332 7.23 -12.27 42.69
N LEU A 333 6.93 -12.51 41.40
CA LEU A 333 7.54 -13.56 40.59
C LEU A 333 9.08 -13.36 40.45
N PRO A 334 9.87 -14.46 40.37
CA PRO A 334 11.31 -14.38 40.14
C PRO A 334 11.63 -13.88 38.72
N GLU A 335 12.78 -13.22 38.57
CA GLU A 335 13.24 -12.63 37.31
C GLU A 335 14.11 -13.62 36.52
N LYS A 336 13.79 -13.83 35.23
CA LYS A 336 14.45 -14.80 34.32
C LYS A 336 14.73 -16.19 34.98
N PRO A 337 13.74 -16.84 35.62
CA PRO A 337 13.95 -18.11 36.33
C PRO A 337 14.16 -19.29 35.37
N THR A 338 14.73 -20.40 35.86
CA THR A 338 14.55 -21.71 35.21
C THR A 338 13.14 -22.26 35.49
N ALA A 339 12.70 -23.26 34.72
CA ALA A 339 11.42 -23.92 34.96
C ALA A 339 11.31 -24.54 36.37
N GLN A 340 12.40 -25.13 36.89
CA GLN A 340 12.44 -25.73 38.22
C GLN A 340 12.46 -24.68 39.34
N GLU A 341 13.17 -23.56 39.15
CA GLU A 341 13.14 -22.41 40.07
C GLU A 341 11.71 -21.87 40.20
N LEU A 342 11.02 -21.65 39.06
CA LEU A 342 9.65 -21.14 39.06
C LEU A 342 8.65 -22.14 39.66
N GLN A 343 8.74 -23.43 39.31
CA GLN A 343 7.87 -24.46 39.87
C GLN A 343 8.00 -24.55 41.40
N SER A 344 9.24 -24.50 41.91
CA SER A 344 9.52 -24.55 43.35
C SER A 344 9.00 -23.30 44.07
N PHE A 345 9.19 -22.12 43.48
CA PHE A 345 8.65 -20.86 43.97
C PHE A 345 7.13 -20.90 44.09
N LEU A 346 6.41 -21.25 43.00
CA LEU A 346 4.96 -21.32 42.98
C LEU A 346 4.43 -22.37 43.98
N ALA A 347 5.07 -23.54 44.07
CA ALA A 347 4.72 -24.56 45.07
C ALA A 347 4.76 -24.01 46.50
N SER A 348 5.84 -23.31 46.88
CA SER A 348 5.97 -22.67 48.21
C SER A 348 4.99 -21.53 48.46
N ALA A 349 4.42 -20.92 47.41
CA ALA A 349 3.49 -19.81 47.53
C ALA A 349 2.04 -20.25 47.80
N ARG A 350 1.68 -21.53 47.61
CA ARG A 350 0.30 -22.05 47.64
C ARG A 350 -0.47 -21.60 48.89
N ASP A 351 0.05 -21.89 50.08
CA ASP A 351 -0.66 -21.63 51.34
C ASP A 351 -0.67 -20.13 51.69
N ARG A 352 0.29 -19.35 51.16
CA ARG A 352 0.30 -17.89 51.28
C ARG A 352 -0.85 -17.23 50.52
N ILE A 353 -1.27 -17.78 49.37
CA ILE A 353 -2.27 -17.18 48.47
C ILE A 353 -3.67 -17.79 48.57
N ALA A 354 -3.83 -18.96 49.20
CA ALA A 354 -5.10 -19.66 49.28
C ALA A 354 -6.23 -18.77 49.83
N GLY A 355 -7.30 -18.60 49.06
CA GLY A 355 -8.47 -17.76 49.44
C GLY A 355 -8.22 -16.24 49.46
N LYS A 356 -7.08 -15.75 48.98
CA LYS A 356 -6.70 -14.33 49.02
C LYS A 356 -6.65 -13.69 47.64
N ILE A 357 -6.92 -12.39 47.58
CA ILE A 357 -6.71 -11.59 46.37
C ILE A 357 -5.19 -11.46 46.14
N VAL A 358 -4.72 -11.76 44.92
CA VAL A 358 -3.28 -11.80 44.63
C VAL A 358 -2.86 -10.59 43.81
N LEU A 359 -2.00 -9.76 44.38
CA LEU A 359 -1.19 -8.81 43.62
C LEU A 359 -0.02 -9.57 42.98
N LEU A 360 0.03 -9.63 41.66
CA LEU A 360 1.03 -10.41 40.91
C LEU A 360 2.14 -9.50 40.36
N GLY A 361 3.39 -9.84 40.71
CA GLY A 361 4.57 -9.05 40.37
C GLY A 361 4.99 -8.06 41.46
N LYS A 362 6.04 -7.28 41.19
CA LYS A 362 6.51 -6.18 42.05
C LYS A 362 5.84 -4.88 41.61
N HIS A 363 5.69 -3.91 42.51
CA HIS A 363 5.33 -2.54 42.13
C HIS A 363 6.41 -1.96 41.20
N VAL A 364 5.99 -1.37 40.09
CA VAL A 364 6.87 -0.75 39.10
C VAL A 364 7.14 0.69 39.54
N ALA A 365 8.41 1.03 39.77
CA ALA A 365 8.81 2.40 40.04
C ALA A 365 8.79 3.24 38.75
N VAL A 366 7.73 4.04 38.58
CA VAL A 366 7.61 4.96 37.44
C VAL A 366 8.34 6.27 37.76
N PRO A 367 9.31 6.71 36.93
CA PRO A 367 9.99 8.00 37.14
C PRO A 367 9.08 9.17 36.73
N VAL A 368 9.24 10.32 37.41
CA VAL A 368 8.45 11.53 37.11
C VAL A 368 8.92 12.18 35.80
N THR A 369 8.02 12.31 34.82
CA THR A 369 8.30 13.02 33.56
C THR A 369 8.42 14.54 33.79
N LEU A 370 9.65 15.05 33.84
CA LEU A 370 9.94 16.49 34.00
C LEU A 370 9.77 17.31 32.71
N ASN A 371 9.87 16.68 31.54
CA ASN A 371 9.73 17.32 30.23
C ASN A 371 8.67 16.56 29.41
N PRO A 372 7.46 17.12 29.23
CA PRO A 372 6.44 16.45 28.42
C PRO A 372 6.85 16.40 26.93
N PRO A 373 6.51 15.33 26.21
CA PRO A 373 6.81 15.23 24.78
C PRO A 373 6.05 16.28 23.96
N PRO A 374 6.62 16.78 22.86
CA PRO A 374 6.00 17.82 22.05
C PRO A 374 4.73 17.28 21.36
N ARG A 375 3.60 18.00 21.55
CA ARG A 375 2.29 17.59 20.99
C ARG A 375 2.33 17.46 19.45
N ARG A 376 2.94 18.42 18.75
CA ARG A 376 3.11 18.38 17.29
C ARG A 376 4.57 18.10 16.91
N ARG A 377 4.79 17.46 15.75
CA ARG A 377 6.15 17.28 15.22
C ARG A 377 6.72 18.60 14.70
N ASP A 378 8.03 18.76 14.82
CA ASP A 378 8.77 19.83 14.14
C ASP A 378 8.57 19.75 12.62
N GLU A 379 8.26 20.89 12.00
CA GLU A 379 7.93 20.94 10.57
C GLU A 379 9.18 20.73 9.69
N ARG A 380 10.36 21.16 10.14
CA ARG A 380 11.60 20.96 9.40
C ARG A 380 11.98 19.48 9.34
N ALA A 381 11.87 18.77 10.46
CA ALA A 381 12.05 17.32 10.54
C ALA A 381 11.01 16.56 9.71
N LEU A 382 9.74 17.00 9.72
CA LEU A 382 8.69 16.46 8.86
C LEU A 382 9.02 16.64 7.37
N ARG A 383 9.27 17.87 6.90
CA ARG A 383 9.58 18.14 5.49
C ARG A 383 10.81 17.36 5.03
N ALA A 384 11.87 17.28 5.85
CA ALA A 384 13.05 16.47 5.55
C ALA A 384 12.72 14.96 5.41
N ALA A 385 11.79 14.42 6.19
CA ALA A 385 11.43 13.00 6.13
C ALA A 385 10.51 12.61 4.95
N TYR A 386 9.88 13.60 4.29
CA TYR A 386 9.04 13.41 3.10
C TYR A 386 9.70 13.90 1.79
N ASP A 387 10.89 14.49 1.87
CA ASP A 387 11.70 14.89 0.71
C ASP A 387 12.15 13.66 -0.11
N PRO A 388 11.79 13.53 -1.40
CA PRO A 388 12.24 12.43 -2.26
C PRO A 388 13.76 12.34 -2.42
N ASN A 389 14.50 13.42 -2.19
CA ASN A 389 15.95 13.48 -2.38
C ASN A 389 16.73 13.10 -1.11
N ASN A 390 16.07 12.97 0.04
CA ASN A 390 16.73 12.59 1.29
C ASN A 390 16.89 11.06 1.36
N PRO A 391 18.12 10.50 1.44
CA PRO A 391 18.33 9.07 1.59
C PRO A 391 17.79 8.51 2.93
N ASN A 392 17.46 9.38 3.89
CA ASN A 392 16.85 9.03 5.17
C ASN A 392 15.33 9.31 5.23
N ALA A 393 14.68 9.56 4.07
CA ALA A 393 13.23 9.71 4.00
C ALA A 393 12.49 8.49 4.60
N GLY A 394 11.36 8.73 5.26
CA GLY A 394 10.55 7.70 5.93
C GLY A 394 11.10 7.14 7.26
N GLN A 395 12.31 7.51 7.69
CA GLN A 395 12.88 6.99 8.96
C GLN A 395 12.17 7.47 10.24
N LEU A 396 11.23 8.43 10.16
CA LEU A 396 10.44 8.95 11.30
C LEU A 396 9.67 7.89 12.11
N PHE A 397 9.43 6.70 11.53
CA PHE A 397 8.67 5.62 12.16
C PHE A 397 9.56 4.48 12.68
N GLY A 398 10.89 4.67 12.67
CA GLY A 398 11.84 3.70 13.22
C GLY A 398 11.71 3.55 14.72
N ARG A 399 11.10 2.45 15.20
CA ARG A 399 11.32 1.98 16.57
C ARG A 399 12.83 1.78 16.78
N PRO A 400 13.41 2.19 17.93
CA PRO A 400 14.79 1.89 18.25
C PRO A 400 15.05 0.39 18.11
N GLN A 401 16.14 0.04 17.42
CA GLN A 401 16.53 -1.36 17.24
C GLN A 401 16.96 -1.91 18.61
N ARG A 402 16.02 -2.53 19.32
CA ARG A 402 16.27 -3.11 20.64
C ARG A 402 17.34 -4.19 20.46
N ALA A 403 18.48 -4.02 21.14
CA ALA A 403 19.54 -5.02 21.10
C ALA A 403 18.95 -6.36 21.56
N GLU A 404 19.06 -7.38 20.72
CA GLU A 404 18.66 -8.74 21.07
C GLU A 404 19.67 -9.27 22.09
N GLU A 405 19.33 -9.16 23.38
CA GLU A 405 19.93 -10.02 24.39
C GLU A 405 19.80 -11.47 23.89
N ARG A 406 20.93 -12.16 23.69
CA ARG A 406 20.91 -13.59 23.35
C ARG A 406 20.17 -14.32 24.46
N ALA A 407 18.98 -14.81 24.15
CA ALA A 407 18.15 -15.53 25.10
C ALA A 407 18.92 -16.78 25.57
N ASP A 408 19.13 -16.88 26.88
CA ASP A 408 19.62 -18.09 27.52
C ASP A 408 18.49 -19.14 27.46
N PRO A 409 18.63 -20.24 26.70
CA PRO A 409 17.55 -21.22 26.53
C PRO A 409 17.25 -22.01 27.81
N SER A 410 18.06 -21.87 28.88
CA SER A 410 17.75 -22.43 30.20
C SER A 410 16.81 -21.55 31.03
N ARG A 411 16.58 -20.28 30.62
CA ARG A 411 15.75 -19.31 31.35
C ARG A 411 14.41 -19.09 30.64
N LEU A 412 13.34 -19.03 31.43
CA LEU A 412 12.01 -18.74 30.94
C LEU A 412 11.87 -17.26 30.53
N THR A 413 11.19 -17.04 29.41
CA THR A 413 10.78 -15.70 28.98
C THR A 413 9.68 -15.13 29.92
N PRO A 414 9.53 -13.79 30.02
CA PRO A 414 8.46 -13.19 30.83
C PRO A 414 7.05 -13.70 30.48
N ALA A 415 6.80 -14.07 29.22
CA ALA A 415 5.55 -14.67 28.78
C ALA A 415 5.30 -16.04 29.44
N GLN A 416 6.28 -16.96 29.35
CA GLN A 416 6.20 -18.29 29.97
C GLN A 416 6.11 -18.21 31.51
N VAL A 417 6.80 -17.24 32.13
CA VAL A 417 6.71 -17.00 33.59
C VAL A 417 5.30 -16.54 33.98
N THR A 418 4.67 -15.69 33.17
CA THR A 418 3.29 -15.21 33.39
C THR A 418 2.27 -16.33 33.17
N GLU A 419 2.43 -17.12 32.11
CA GLU A 419 1.56 -18.26 31.78
C GLU A 419 1.57 -19.33 32.88
N ALA A 420 2.76 -19.73 33.34
CA ALA A 420 2.89 -20.70 34.44
C ALA A 420 2.33 -20.15 35.77
N ALA A 421 2.45 -18.84 36.02
CA ALA A 421 1.81 -18.20 37.17
C ALA A 421 0.29 -18.20 37.05
N ASP A 422 -0.28 -17.88 35.88
CA ASP A 422 -1.73 -17.85 35.68
C ASP A 422 -2.36 -19.25 35.80
N ILE A 423 -1.75 -20.29 35.24
CA ILE A 423 -2.15 -21.69 35.44
C ILE A 423 -2.16 -22.06 36.94
N PHE A 424 -1.16 -21.61 37.69
CA PHE A 424 -1.07 -21.83 39.13
C PHE A 424 -2.15 -21.07 39.93
N LEU A 425 -2.45 -19.82 39.57
CA LEU A 425 -3.49 -19.01 40.23
C LEU A 425 -4.90 -19.59 39.99
N VAL A 426 -5.17 -20.09 38.79
CA VAL A 426 -6.41 -20.84 38.46
C VAL A 426 -6.49 -22.12 39.30
N ALA A 427 -5.42 -22.93 39.33
CA ALA A 427 -5.37 -24.16 40.11
C ALA A 427 -5.44 -23.93 41.64
N ALA A 428 -5.05 -22.75 42.12
CA ALA A 428 -5.18 -22.31 43.51
C ALA A 428 -6.56 -21.69 43.84
N ARG A 429 -7.46 -21.54 42.84
CA ARG A 429 -8.77 -20.87 42.97
C ARG A 429 -8.68 -19.48 43.59
N VAL A 430 -7.70 -18.68 43.14
CA VAL A 430 -7.58 -17.28 43.54
C VAL A 430 -8.84 -16.51 43.10
N PRO A 431 -9.47 -15.70 43.97
CA PRO A 431 -10.73 -15.04 43.64
C PRO A 431 -10.57 -13.81 42.74
N VAL A 432 -9.47 -13.05 42.86
CA VAL A 432 -9.11 -11.93 41.95
C VAL A 432 -7.59 -11.86 41.81
N LYS A 433 -7.11 -11.62 40.57
CA LYS A 433 -5.73 -11.31 40.22
C LYS A 433 -5.60 -9.82 39.94
N VAL A 434 -4.68 -9.13 40.61
CA VAL A 434 -4.41 -7.70 40.43
C VAL A 434 -3.03 -7.53 39.81
N LEU A 435 -2.97 -6.81 38.70
CA LEU A 435 -1.75 -6.42 38.00
C LEU A 435 -1.45 -4.93 38.24
N ASP A 436 -0.18 -4.55 38.25
CA ASP A 436 0.25 -3.15 38.23
C ASP A 436 0.22 -2.63 36.78
N ALA A 437 -0.42 -1.47 36.54
CA ALA A 437 -0.38 -0.81 35.24
C ALA A 437 1.04 -0.35 34.84
N GLY A 438 1.88 0.00 35.82
CA GLY A 438 3.27 0.44 35.60
C GLY A 438 3.37 1.74 34.78
N ARG A 439 2.44 2.67 34.95
CA ARG A 439 2.35 3.94 34.20
C ARG A 439 2.12 5.12 35.15
N GLU A 440 2.48 6.32 34.70
CA GLU A 440 2.23 7.57 35.44
C GLU A 440 0.81 8.13 35.17
N HIS A 441 0.40 9.10 36.00
CA HIS A 441 -0.84 9.85 35.86
C HIS A 441 -2.12 8.99 35.85
N GLY A 442 -2.15 7.91 36.63
CA GLY A 442 -3.32 7.02 36.71
C GLY A 442 -3.65 6.23 35.44
N GLN A 443 -2.78 6.23 34.42
CA GLN A 443 -2.99 5.49 33.19
C GLN A 443 -3.03 3.98 33.44
N ILE A 444 -4.03 3.31 32.88
CA ILE A 444 -4.15 1.85 32.87
C ILE A 444 -4.26 1.37 31.43
N ARG A 445 -3.50 0.32 31.08
CA ARG A 445 -3.68 -0.44 29.83
C ARG A 445 -4.14 -1.85 30.18
N ALA A 446 -5.38 -2.18 29.87
CA ALA A 446 -5.93 -3.53 30.04
C ALA A 446 -6.16 -4.18 28.68
N PHE A 447 -5.37 -5.21 28.41
CA PHE A 447 -5.43 -6.02 27.19
C PHE A 447 -6.32 -7.26 27.39
N SER A 448 -6.05 -8.33 26.64
CA SER A 448 -6.69 -9.63 26.75
C SER A 448 -5.96 -10.61 27.66
N ASN A 449 -6.72 -11.53 28.24
CA ASN A 449 -6.27 -12.89 28.55
C ASN A 449 -5.86 -13.58 27.24
N ARG A 450 -4.61 -14.08 27.17
CA ARG A 450 -4.03 -14.71 25.97
C ARG A 450 -4.82 -15.91 25.44
N THR A 451 -5.58 -16.60 26.29
CA THR A 451 -6.35 -17.78 25.89
C THR A 451 -7.70 -17.44 25.24
N TYR A 452 -8.15 -16.17 25.34
CA TYR A 452 -9.51 -15.71 25.02
C TYR A 452 -10.63 -16.52 25.71
N ASP A 453 -10.29 -17.26 26.76
CA ASP A 453 -11.15 -18.24 27.42
C ASP A 453 -11.29 -17.89 28.91
N PRO A 454 -12.46 -17.37 29.33
CA PRO A 454 -12.72 -17.04 30.73
C PRO A 454 -12.67 -18.24 31.69
N GLU A 455 -12.82 -19.49 31.23
CA GLU A 455 -12.69 -20.67 32.11
C GLU A 455 -11.22 -20.98 32.43
N LYS A 456 -10.28 -20.48 31.62
CA LYS A 456 -8.83 -20.64 31.78
C LYS A 456 -8.15 -19.46 32.50
N ALA A 457 -8.92 -18.55 33.10
CA ALA A 457 -8.40 -17.37 33.77
C ALA A 457 -9.03 -17.11 35.15
N VAL A 458 -8.31 -16.41 36.00
CA VAL A 458 -8.81 -15.78 37.23
C VAL A 458 -9.46 -14.43 36.88
N PRO A 459 -10.52 -13.96 37.56
CA PRO A 459 -11.02 -12.59 37.41
C PRO A 459 -9.87 -11.60 37.59
N THR A 460 -9.52 -10.85 36.55
CA THR A 460 -8.27 -10.06 36.52
C THR A 460 -8.57 -8.59 36.35
N VAL A 461 -7.88 -7.76 37.13
CA VAL A 461 -7.85 -6.30 36.96
C VAL A 461 -6.41 -5.80 36.80
N VAL A 462 -6.23 -4.73 36.04
CA VAL A 462 -5.01 -3.91 35.99
C VAL A 462 -5.28 -2.64 36.77
N MET A 463 -4.53 -2.40 37.84
CA MET A 463 -4.73 -1.30 38.78
C MET A 463 -3.73 -0.17 38.51
N ARG A 464 -4.14 1.10 38.69
CA ARG A 464 -3.22 2.23 38.53
C ARG A 464 -2.02 2.09 39.48
N ASN A 465 -0.86 2.56 39.02
CA ASN A 465 0.41 2.33 39.70
C ASN A 465 0.45 2.91 41.12
N GLU A 466 -0.26 4.02 41.35
CA GLU A 466 -0.33 4.71 42.62
C GLU A 466 -1.07 3.89 43.70
N ASP A 467 -2.15 3.20 43.31
CA ASP A 467 -2.92 2.31 44.18
C ASP A 467 -2.18 0.99 44.44
N TYR A 468 -1.65 0.36 43.38
CA TYR A 468 -0.87 -0.87 43.51
C TYR A 468 0.35 -0.64 44.42
N GLY A 469 1.08 0.46 44.20
CA GLY A 469 2.23 0.85 45.02
C GLY A 469 1.84 1.19 46.46
N ARG A 470 0.68 1.82 46.69
CA ARG A 470 0.14 2.06 48.04
C ARG A 470 -0.09 0.74 48.78
N ILE A 471 -0.79 -0.21 48.16
CA ILE A 471 -1.07 -1.53 48.73
C ILE A 471 0.22 -2.32 48.97
N ALA A 472 1.14 -2.31 48.00
CA ALA A 472 2.42 -3.01 48.11
C ALA A 472 3.29 -2.51 49.27
N ARG A 473 3.29 -1.19 49.56
CA ARG A 473 3.99 -0.63 50.74
C ARG A 473 3.35 -1.06 52.06
N ILE A 474 2.03 -0.95 52.18
CA ILE A 474 1.30 -1.36 53.40
C ILE A 474 1.57 -2.85 53.74
N LEU A 475 1.62 -3.71 52.72
CA LEU A 475 1.98 -5.12 52.87
C LEU A 475 3.46 -5.34 53.24
N ALA A 476 4.37 -4.51 52.75
CA ALA A 476 5.79 -4.57 53.09
C ALA A 476 6.04 -4.17 54.55
N ASP A 477 5.27 -3.21 55.07
CA ASP A 477 5.24 -2.81 56.49
C ASP A 477 4.56 -3.86 57.40
N GLY A 478 4.20 -5.04 56.86
CA GLY A 478 3.54 -6.13 57.60
C GLY A 478 2.08 -5.87 57.96
N THR A 479 1.50 -4.75 57.53
CA THR A 479 0.11 -4.39 57.82
C THR A 479 -0.84 -5.18 56.90
N GLN A 480 -1.88 -5.77 57.48
CA GLN A 480 -2.85 -6.53 56.71
C GLN A 480 -3.69 -5.61 55.81
N VAL A 481 -3.74 -5.92 54.52
CA VAL A 481 -4.66 -5.29 53.56
C VAL A 481 -5.80 -6.25 53.26
N GLU A 482 -7.02 -5.70 53.20
CA GLU A 482 -8.22 -6.36 52.73
C GLU A 482 -8.82 -5.53 51.58
N LEU A 483 -9.15 -6.21 50.48
CA LEU A 483 -9.74 -5.61 49.29
C LEU A 483 -11.13 -6.19 49.02
N GLU A 484 -11.95 -5.39 48.35
CA GLU A 484 -13.31 -5.73 47.92
C GLU A 484 -13.46 -5.45 46.42
N PHE A 485 -14.02 -6.41 45.68
CA PHE A 485 -14.27 -6.33 44.24
C PHE A 485 -15.65 -6.88 43.87
N GLU A 486 -16.30 -6.27 42.90
CA GLU A 486 -17.43 -6.87 42.18
C GLU A 486 -17.20 -6.67 40.68
N ILE A 487 -17.09 -7.77 39.93
CA ILE A 487 -16.76 -7.78 38.50
C ILE A 487 -17.85 -8.54 37.75
N VAL A 488 -18.64 -7.85 36.92
CA VAL A 488 -19.67 -8.47 36.07
C VAL A 488 -19.18 -8.48 34.62
N ASN A 489 -18.76 -9.64 34.15
CA ASN A 489 -18.36 -9.87 32.76
C ASN A 489 -19.37 -10.78 32.07
N ARG A 490 -19.67 -10.52 30.79
CA ARG A 490 -20.48 -11.38 29.94
C ARG A 490 -19.70 -11.90 28.75
N VAL A 491 -20.09 -13.10 28.30
CA VAL A 491 -19.53 -13.81 27.16
C VAL A 491 -20.63 -13.98 26.12
N TYR A 492 -20.30 -13.72 24.86
CA TYR A 492 -21.21 -13.70 23.72
C TYR A 492 -20.73 -14.74 22.69
N PRO A 493 -21.23 -15.99 22.71
CA PRO A 493 -20.79 -17.05 21.79
C PRO A 493 -20.92 -16.69 20.31
N GLU A 494 -21.85 -15.80 19.96
CA GLU A 494 -22.04 -15.23 18.61
C GLU A 494 -20.84 -14.39 18.13
N GLY A 495 -20.06 -13.81 19.04
CA GLY A 495 -18.88 -12.98 18.72
C GLY A 495 -17.72 -13.74 18.06
N ARG A 496 -17.81 -15.08 17.95
CA ARG A 496 -16.90 -15.92 17.12
C ARG A 496 -16.93 -15.53 15.64
N THR A 497 -17.99 -14.88 15.19
CA THR A 497 -18.03 -14.16 13.92
C THR A 497 -17.91 -12.66 14.20
N ALA A 498 -16.82 -12.06 13.71
CA ALA A 498 -16.65 -10.61 13.69
C ALA A 498 -17.06 -10.06 12.31
N TYR A 499 -17.19 -8.74 12.19
CA TYR A 499 -17.78 -8.10 11.01
C TYR A 499 -17.04 -6.83 10.61
N ASN A 500 -16.60 -6.78 9.36
CA ASN A 500 -16.13 -5.56 8.73
C ASN A 500 -17.33 -4.73 8.23
N THR A 501 -17.25 -3.42 8.34
CA THR A 501 -18.35 -2.50 8.02
C THR A 501 -18.07 -1.82 6.68
N ILE A 502 -18.79 -2.23 5.62
CA ILE A 502 -18.53 -1.80 4.24
C ILE A 502 -19.66 -0.93 3.71
N ALA A 503 -19.35 0.16 3.00
CA ALA A 503 -20.30 0.96 2.20
C ALA A 503 -19.61 1.64 1.01
N GLU A 504 -20.35 2.04 -0.03
CA GLU A 504 -19.77 2.51 -1.29
C GLU A 504 -20.42 3.79 -1.86
N ILE A 505 -19.63 4.61 -2.56
CA ILE A 505 -20.12 5.53 -3.58
C ILE A 505 -19.84 4.87 -4.95
N PRO A 506 -20.85 4.43 -5.71
CA PRO A 506 -20.64 3.75 -6.98
C PRO A 506 -19.89 4.60 -8.00
N GLY A 507 -18.97 3.96 -8.73
CA GLY A 507 -18.29 4.58 -9.86
C GLY A 507 -19.17 4.68 -11.11
N SER A 508 -18.75 5.50 -12.05
CA SER A 508 -19.40 5.67 -13.36
C SER A 508 -18.75 4.78 -14.45
N ASP A 509 -17.82 5.32 -15.24
CA ASP A 509 -17.22 4.61 -16.38
C ASP A 509 -16.22 3.51 -15.98
N ARG A 510 -15.64 3.61 -14.77
CA ARG A 510 -14.64 2.68 -14.23
C ARG A 510 -15.09 1.98 -12.94
N ARG A 511 -16.39 1.76 -12.76
CA ARG A 511 -16.99 1.24 -11.51
C ARG A 511 -16.43 -0.09 -10.96
N GLN A 512 -15.76 -0.90 -11.79
CA GLN A 512 -15.10 -2.14 -11.34
C GLN A 512 -13.73 -1.88 -10.68
N GLU A 513 -13.10 -0.73 -10.98
CA GLU A 513 -11.93 -0.22 -10.28
C GLU A 513 -12.38 0.42 -8.96
N VAL A 514 -11.67 0.14 -7.87
CA VAL A 514 -12.06 0.55 -6.51
C VAL A 514 -10.96 1.42 -5.88
N ILE A 515 -11.33 2.58 -5.34
CA ILE A 515 -10.50 3.33 -4.39
C ILE A 515 -11.08 3.07 -3.00
N MET A 516 -10.26 2.57 -2.08
CA MET A 516 -10.70 2.28 -0.73
C MET A 516 -10.18 3.30 0.28
N LEU A 517 -10.96 3.53 1.33
CA LEU A 517 -10.57 4.32 2.49
C LEU A 517 -11.10 3.64 3.76
N GLY A 518 -10.31 3.62 4.84
CA GLY A 518 -10.66 2.86 6.03
C GLY A 518 -9.81 3.13 7.27
N ALA A 519 -10.25 2.54 8.36
CA ALA A 519 -9.72 2.63 9.73
C ALA A 519 -10.35 1.48 10.53
N HIS A 520 -9.86 1.16 11.73
CA HIS A 520 -10.50 0.14 12.56
C HIS A 520 -11.66 0.71 13.39
N LEU A 521 -12.73 -0.07 13.51
CA LEU A 521 -13.91 0.28 14.30
C LEU A 521 -13.85 -0.30 15.71
N ASP A 522 -13.10 -1.39 15.90
CA ASP A 522 -12.85 -1.96 17.22
C ASP A 522 -11.93 -1.07 18.07
N SER A 523 -11.98 -1.31 19.38
CA SER A 523 -11.10 -0.68 20.37
C SER A 523 -10.92 -1.61 21.56
N TRP A 524 -9.86 -1.41 22.36
CA TRP A 524 -9.84 -1.92 23.73
C TRP A 524 -11.04 -1.41 24.54
N HIS A 525 -11.41 -2.22 25.53
CA HIS A 525 -12.62 -2.05 26.35
C HIS A 525 -12.42 -1.09 27.53
N ALA A 526 -11.19 -0.66 27.82
CA ALA A 526 -10.82 0.18 28.97
C ALA A 526 -11.24 1.65 28.84
N ALA A 527 -11.62 2.10 27.63
CA ALA A 527 -12.11 3.44 27.34
C ALA A 527 -13.02 3.40 26.10
N THR A 528 -13.37 4.57 25.56
CA THR A 528 -14.27 4.67 24.41
C THR A 528 -13.59 4.49 23.05
N GLY A 529 -12.28 4.24 22.99
CA GLY A 529 -11.55 4.08 21.73
C GLY A 529 -11.70 5.31 20.82
N ALA A 530 -11.49 6.51 21.39
CA ALA A 530 -11.74 7.80 20.76
C ALA A 530 -10.63 8.18 19.79
N THR A 531 -9.39 8.30 20.27
CA THR A 531 -8.21 8.48 19.41
C THR A 531 -7.80 7.16 18.75
N ASP A 532 -8.33 6.04 19.23
CA ASP A 532 -7.94 4.68 18.90
C ASP A 532 -9.18 3.75 18.81
N ASN A 533 -9.99 3.79 17.75
CA ASN A 533 -9.79 4.52 16.50
C ASN A 533 -11.11 5.09 15.93
N ALA A 534 -12.04 5.47 16.81
CA ALA A 534 -13.27 6.14 16.38
C ALA A 534 -12.98 7.40 15.55
N ILE A 535 -11.87 8.11 15.81
CA ILE A 535 -11.47 9.29 15.02
C ILE A 535 -11.05 8.95 13.59
N GLY A 536 -10.36 7.83 13.35
CA GLY A 536 -10.05 7.39 11.99
C GLY A 536 -11.31 6.96 11.25
N CYS A 537 -12.20 6.20 11.92
CA CYS A 537 -13.53 5.89 11.40
C CYS A 537 -14.31 7.16 11.03
N ALA A 538 -14.36 8.15 11.92
CA ALA A 538 -15.06 9.40 11.69
C ALA A 538 -14.45 10.21 10.52
N VAL A 539 -13.12 10.29 10.41
CA VAL A 539 -12.42 10.92 9.27
C VAL A 539 -12.77 10.25 7.94
N MET A 540 -12.81 8.91 7.89
CA MET A 540 -13.10 8.17 6.65
C MET A 540 -14.58 8.24 6.26
N MET A 541 -15.48 8.13 7.24
CA MET A 541 -16.93 8.33 7.06
C MET A 541 -17.25 9.76 6.59
N GLU A 542 -16.65 10.77 7.22
CA GLU A 542 -16.82 12.17 6.88
C GLU A 542 -16.25 12.48 5.48
N ALA A 543 -15.08 11.94 5.11
CA ALA A 543 -14.52 12.12 3.77
C ALA A 543 -15.46 11.60 2.67
N ALA A 544 -16.09 10.44 2.88
CA ALA A 544 -17.10 9.91 1.95
C ALA A 544 -18.38 10.75 1.92
N ARG A 545 -18.83 11.27 3.08
CA ARG A 545 -19.95 12.23 3.16
C ARG A 545 -19.66 13.49 2.35
N ILE A 546 -18.50 14.10 2.54
CA ILE A 546 -18.07 15.33 1.85
C ILE A 546 -18.09 15.12 0.32
N LEU A 547 -17.53 14.01 -0.18
CA LEU A 547 -17.57 13.67 -1.61
C LEU A 547 -19.01 13.61 -2.14
N LYS A 548 -19.90 12.90 -1.45
CA LYS A 548 -21.29 12.71 -1.88
C LYS A 548 -22.09 14.02 -1.81
N ALA A 549 -21.90 14.81 -0.76
CA ALA A 549 -22.56 16.10 -0.56
C ALA A 549 -22.09 17.19 -1.55
N ALA A 550 -20.80 17.21 -1.90
CA ALA A 550 -20.25 18.08 -2.95
C ALA A 550 -20.68 17.65 -4.38
N GLY A 551 -21.47 16.59 -4.53
CA GLY A 551 -22.01 16.11 -5.80
C GLY A 551 -21.01 15.35 -6.67
N VAL A 552 -19.91 14.84 -6.08
CA VAL A 552 -18.90 14.06 -6.80
C VAL A 552 -19.53 12.81 -7.42
N ARG A 553 -19.25 12.62 -8.71
CA ARG A 553 -19.55 11.37 -9.45
C ARG A 553 -18.22 10.72 -9.80
N PRO A 554 -17.69 9.83 -8.95
CA PRO A 554 -16.36 9.27 -9.19
C PRO A 554 -16.38 8.34 -10.41
N ARG A 555 -15.24 8.17 -11.07
CA ARG A 555 -15.12 7.20 -12.18
C ARG A 555 -15.03 5.78 -11.64
N ARG A 556 -14.21 5.62 -10.62
CA ARG A 556 -14.02 4.41 -9.80
C ARG A 556 -15.06 4.34 -8.69
N THR A 557 -15.34 3.15 -8.19
CA THR A 557 -16.13 3.00 -6.96
C THR A 557 -15.28 3.41 -5.77
N VAL A 558 -15.84 4.22 -4.87
CA VAL A 558 -15.17 4.61 -3.61
C VAL A 558 -15.76 3.77 -2.49
N ARG A 559 -14.98 2.86 -1.89
CA ARG A 559 -15.44 1.89 -0.89
C ARG A 559 -14.87 2.24 0.49
N VAL A 560 -15.75 2.67 1.40
CA VAL A 560 -15.43 2.82 2.83
C VAL A 560 -15.41 1.42 3.45
N ALA A 561 -14.39 1.13 4.24
CA ALA A 561 -14.30 -0.09 5.04
C ALA A 561 -13.82 0.25 6.45
N LEU A 562 -14.65 -0.03 7.46
CA LEU A 562 -14.27 0.09 8.86
C LEU A 562 -14.03 -1.33 9.42
N TRP A 563 -12.81 -1.60 9.85
CA TRP A 563 -12.35 -2.96 10.16
C TRP A 563 -12.75 -3.40 11.57
N SER A 564 -12.55 -4.70 11.84
CA SER A 564 -12.65 -5.29 13.17
C SER A 564 -11.43 -6.17 13.43
N GLY A 565 -10.96 -6.25 14.67
CA GLY A 565 -9.81 -7.04 15.06
C GLY A 565 -8.46 -6.45 14.63
N GLU A 566 -8.32 -5.13 14.43
CA GLU A 566 -6.98 -4.50 14.34
C GLU A 566 -6.22 -4.76 15.63
N GLU A 567 -6.90 -4.51 16.75
CA GLU A 567 -6.43 -4.59 18.13
C GLU A 567 -5.91 -5.99 18.53
N GLN A 568 -6.32 -7.03 17.80
CA GLN A 568 -5.87 -8.42 17.98
C GLN A 568 -4.92 -8.91 16.87
N GLY A 569 -4.52 -8.03 15.95
CA GLY A 569 -3.49 -8.27 14.94
C GLY A 569 -3.97 -8.12 13.49
N LEU A 570 -4.62 -7.01 13.13
CA LEU A 570 -5.09 -6.70 11.75
C LEU A 570 -6.06 -7.75 11.16
N LEU A 571 -6.86 -8.42 12.00
CA LEU A 571 -7.50 -9.67 11.63
C LEU A 571 -8.58 -9.48 10.54
N GLY A 572 -9.46 -8.49 10.70
CA GLY A 572 -10.54 -8.21 9.75
C GLY A 572 -10.06 -7.69 8.40
N SER A 573 -9.03 -6.83 8.37
CA SER A 573 -8.45 -6.35 7.11
C SER A 573 -7.66 -7.46 6.39
N GLN A 574 -6.93 -8.32 7.11
CA GLN A 574 -6.30 -9.51 6.52
C GLN A 574 -7.34 -10.50 5.98
N ALA A 575 -8.43 -10.75 6.71
CA ALA A 575 -9.52 -11.62 6.24
C ALA A 575 -10.16 -11.07 4.96
N TYR A 576 -10.44 -9.76 4.92
CA TYR A 576 -10.98 -9.08 3.74
C TYR A 576 -10.01 -9.10 2.55
N VAL A 577 -8.72 -8.78 2.76
CA VAL A 577 -7.71 -8.80 1.69
C VAL A 577 -7.54 -10.21 1.13
N LYS A 578 -7.50 -11.23 1.99
CA LYS A 578 -7.50 -12.65 1.59
C LYS A 578 -8.74 -13.00 0.77
N GLU A 579 -9.91 -12.48 1.11
CA GLU A 579 -11.16 -12.88 0.44
C GLU A 579 -11.46 -12.14 -0.86
N HIS A 580 -11.12 -10.86 -1.00
CA HIS A 580 -11.37 -10.12 -2.25
C HIS A 580 -10.18 -10.13 -3.20
N PHE A 581 -8.96 -9.98 -2.68
CA PHE A 581 -7.76 -9.73 -3.49
C PHE A 581 -6.75 -10.90 -3.53
N GLY A 582 -6.66 -11.71 -2.48
CA GLY A 582 -5.56 -12.69 -2.35
C GLY A 582 -4.21 -12.00 -2.14
N THR A 583 -3.14 -12.47 -2.79
CA THR A 583 -1.82 -11.82 -2.78
C THR A 583 -1.23 -11.68 -4.18
N PHE A 584 -0.07 -11.02 -4.30
CA PHE A 584 0.67 -10.94 -5.56
C PHE A 584 1.10 -12.32 -6.08
N GLU A 585 1.39 -13.26 -5.17
CA GLU A 585 1.71 -14.65 -5.48
C GLU A 585 0.48 -15.46 -5.90
N GLU A 586 -0.66 -15.23 -5.22
CA GLU A 586 -1.94 -15.92 -5.43
C GLU A 586 -3.09 -14.90 -5.59
N PRO A 587 -3.19 -14.21 -6.75
CA PRO A 587 -4.13 -13.10 -6.92
C PRO A 587 -5.54 -13.57 -7.27
N LYS A 588 -6.54 -13.06 -6.54
CA LYS A 588 -7.97 -13.12 -6.92
C LYS A 588 -8.29 -12.03 -7.97
N PRO A 589 -9.44 -12.10 -8.70
CA PRO A 589 -9.74 -11.16 -9.79
C PRO A 589 -9.75 -9.67 -9.40
N GLU A 590 -10.22 -9.29 -8.20
CA GLU A 590 -10.20 -7.88 -7.75
C GLU A 590 -8.78 -7.39 -7.42
N PHE A 591 -7.76 -8.26 -7.36
CA PHE A 591 -6.37 -7.85 -7.09
C PHE A 591 -5.94 -6.74 -8.03
N GLN A 592 -6.30 -6.80 -9.32
CA GLN A 592 -5.90 -5.81 -10.32
C GLN A 592 -6.77 -4.55 -10.34
N THR A 593 -7.90 -4.51 -9.63
CA THR A 593 -8.86 -3.40 -9.72
C THR A 593 -8.73 -2.35 -8.60
N LEU A 594 -8.06 -2.69 -7.48
CA LEU A 594 -7.78 -1.75 -6.39
C LEU A 594 -6.78 -0.65 -6.81
N GLY A 595 -7.20 0.62 -6.83
CA GLY A 595 -6.34 1.75 -7.16
C GLY A 595 -5.51 2.31 -6.00
N GLY A 596 -5.91 2.01 -4.77
CA GLY A 596 -5.27 2.43 -3.53
C GLY A 596 -6.18 2.20 -2.32
N TYR A 597 -5.59 1.94 -1.15
CA TYR A 597 -6.28 1.86 0.13
C TYR A 597 -5.73 2.92 1.10
N PHE A 598 -6.51 3.95 1.42
CA PHE A 598 -6.12 4.99 2.39
C PHE A 598 -6.47 4.59 3.83
N ASN A 599 -5.53 4.80 4.76
CA ASN A 599 -5.69 4.51 6.18
C ASN A 599 -5.21 5.68 7.04
N ILE A 600 -5.83 5.89 8.21
CA ILE A 600 -5.38 6.84 9.23
C ILE A 600 -5.55 6.18 10.61
N ASP A 601 -4.51 6.21 11.45
CA ASP A 601 -4.31 5.18 12.51
C ASP A 601 -3.42 5.64 13.69
N SER A 602 -3.36 6.94 13.99
CA SER A 602 -2.35 7.50 14.90
C SER A 602 -2.82 8.71 15.70
N GLY A 603 -4.02 8.60 16.25
CA GLY A 603 -4.56 9.52 17.25
C GLY A 603 -5.35 10.70 16.67
N THR A 604 -5.42 11.81 17.42
CA THR A 604 -6.25 12.97 17.04
C THR A 604 -5.59 13.96 16.08
N GLY A 605 -4.26 13.89 15.84
CA GLY A 605 -3.55 14.93 15.10
C GLY A 605 -3.89 14.95 13.61
N ARG A 606 -3.71 16.11 12.97
CA ARG A 606 -3.95 16.26 11.54
C ARG A 606 -3.01 15.40 10.72
N ALA A 607 -3.50 14.89 9.59
CA ALA A 607 -2.68 14.23 8.58
C ALA A 607 -1.53 15.16 8.12
N ARG A 608 -0.29 14.66 8.18
CA ARG A 608 0.93 15.38 7.78
C ARG A 608 1.57 14.84 6.50
N GLY A 609 1.30 13.59 6.11
CA GLY A 609 1.83 13.03 4.86
C GLY A 609 1.55 11.54 4.69
N ALA A 610 1.77 11.01 3.48
CA ALA A 610 1.40 9.64 3.12
C ALA A 610 2.61 8.72 2.88
N SER A 611 2.52 7.45 3.28
CA SER A 611 3.44 6.38 2.89
C SER A 611 2.69 5.34 2.06
N VAL A 612 3.08 5.13 0.79
CA VAL A 612 2.40 4.22 -0.13
C VAL A 612 3.27 3.02 -0.49
N PHE A 613 2.72 1.81 -0.40
CA PHE A 613 3.39 0.63 -0.95
C PHE A 613 3.32 0.62 -2.47
N GLY A 614 4.49 0.63 -3.11
CA GLY A 614 4.62 0.74 -4.56
C GLY A 614 5.94 1.38 -4.97
N PRO A 615 6.20 1.50 -6.28
CA PRO A 615 7.43 2.10 -6.79
C PRO A 615 7.37 3.63 -6.66
N PRO A 616 8.49 4.36 -6.80
CA PRO A 616 8.59 5.80 -6.49
C PRO A 616 7.56 6.68 -7.20
N GLU A 617 7.06 6.26 -8.36
CA GLU A 617 6.10 6.95 -9.20
C GLU A 617 4.73 7.04 -8.50
N ALA A 618 4.35 6.03 -7.72
CA ALA A 618 3.13 6.06 -6.90
C ALA A 618 3.20 7.17 -5.83
N ALA A 619 4.36 7.35 -5.19
CA ALA A 619 4.58 8.43 -4.25
C ALA A 619 4.67 9.81 -4.94
N THR A 620 5.25 9.90 -6.13
CA THR A 620 5.24 11.13 -6.95
C THR A 620 3.81 11.56 -7.32
N ILE A 621 2.94 10.61 -7.65
CA ILE A 621 1.51 10.88 -7.90
C ILE A 621 0.83 11.42 -6.64
N LEU A 622 1.01 10.76 -5.49
CA LEU A 622 0.42 11.23 -4.23
C LEU A 622 0.97 12.60 -3.80
N ARG A 623 2.25 12.90 -4.05
CA ARG A 623 2.81 14.25 -3.82
C ARG A 623 2.07 15.33 -4.63
N GLN A 624 1.84 15.11 -5.92
CA GLN A 624 1.11 16.09 -6.75
C GLN A 624 -0.35 16.25 -6.30
N ILE A 625 -1.01 15.16 -5.89
CA ILE A 625 -2.37 15.18 -5.35
C ILE A 625 -2.46 15.94 -4.01
N LEU A 626 -1.44 15.83 -3.14
CA LEU A 626 -1.44 16.40 -1.80
C LEU A 626 -0.87 17.83 -1.73
N GLN A 627 -0.10 18.28 -2.72
CA GLN A 627 0.47 19.63 -2.77
C GLN A 627 -0.54 20.78 -2.53
N PRO A 628 -1.79 20.74 -3.04
CA PRO A 628 -2.81 21.79 -2.79
C PRO A 628 -3.35 21.84 -1.34
N LEU A 629 -2.74 21.07 -0.43
CA LEU A 629 -3.10 20.93 0.98
C LEU A 629 -1.92 21.27 1.93
N GLU A 630 -0.83 21.84 1.41
CA GLU A 630 0.31 22.30 2.24
C GLU A 630 -0.13 23.30 3.32
N ASP A 631 -1.15 24.12 3.05
CA ASP A 631 -1.77 25.05 4.00
C ASP A 631 -2.47 24.37 5.19
N LEU A 632 -2.91 23.11 5.03
CA LEU A 632 -3.42 22.30 6.14
C LEU A 632 -2.27 21.69 6.96
N GLY A 633 -1.03 21.74 6.45
CA GLY A 633 0.18 21.20 7.07
C GLY A 633 0.64 19.85 6.49
N VAL A 634 0.11 19.43 5.33
CA VAL A 634 0.55 18.21 4.63
C VAL A 634 1.87 18.48 3.91
N VAL A 635 2.92 17.71 4.22
CA VAL A 635 4.30 17.95 3.71
C VAL A 635 4.73 17.02 2.57
N GLY A 636 3.90 16.05 2.17
CA GLY A 636 4.14 15.23 0.97
C GLY A 636 3.83 13.74 1.12
N ALA A 637 4.48 12.92 0.29
CA ALA A 637 4.34 11.47 0.28
C ALA A 637 5.64 10.75 -0.09
N ILE A 638 5.80 9.53 0.42
CA ILE A 638 6.95 8.63 0.21
C ILE A 638 6.51 7.24 -0.23
N ALA A 639 7.40 6.49 -0.89
CA ALA A 639 7.17 5.10 -1.27
C ALA A 639 7.76 4.15 -0.21
N THR A 640 7.09 3.02 0.03
CA THR A 640 7.61 1.92 0.87
C THR A 640 7.69 0.61 0.10
N ARG A 641 8.71 -0.19 0.44
CA ARG A 641 8.94 -1.56 -0.04
C ARG A 641 8.65 -2.60 1.04
N SER A 642 8.13 -2.20 2.21
CA SER A 642 7.88 -3.13 3.32
C SER A 642 6.55 -3.87 3.14
N ARG A 643 6.62 -5.20 2.96
CA ARG A 643 5.47 -6.11 3.03
C ARG A 643 5.18 -6.64 4.45
N ARG A 644 5.92 -6.19 5.48
CA ARG A 644 5.68 -6.59 6.87
C ARG A 644 4.37 -6.00 7.39
N THR A 645 3.57 -6.82 8.06
CA THR A 645 2.35 -6.45 8.79
C THR A 645 2.66 -5.79 10.15
N GLY A 646 1.71 -5.00 10.64
CA GLY A 646 1.60 -4.58 12.05
C GLY A 646 1.43 -3.07 12.27
N GLY A 647 0.53 -2.71 13.18
CA GLY A 647 0.33 -1.33 13.69
C GLY A 647 -0.39 -0.38 12.74
N THR A 648 -1.06 -0.91 11.71
CA THR A 648 -2.10 -0.26 10.89
C THR A 648 -2.59 -1.24 9.82
N ASP A 649 -3.90 -1.25 9.55
CA ASP A 649 -4.55 -2.10 8.54
C ASP A 649 -4.01 -1.87 7.11
N SER A 650 -3.43 -0.70 6.81
CA SER A 650 -2.74 -0.48 5.53
C SER A 650 -1.62 -1.49 5.26
N THR A 651 -1.01 -2.06 6.31
CA THR A 651 0.03 -3.08 6.15
C THR A 651 -0.51 -4.44 5.70
N SER A 652 -1.79 -4.75 5.89
CA SER A 652 -2.45 -5.95 5.35
C SER A 652 -2.48 -5.93 3.82
N PHE A 653 -2.75 -4.76 3.25
CA PHE A 653 -2.69 -4.53 1.80
C PHE A 653 -1.24 -4.59 1.30
N ASN A 654 -0.31 -3.94 1.99
CA ASN A 654 1.12 -3.98 1.65
C ASN A 654 1.66 -5.43 1.66
N HIS A 655 1.25 -6.24 2.63
CA HIS A 655 1.61 -7.66 2.73
C HIS A 655 1.17 -8.46 1.51
N ALA A 656 -0.07 -8.23 1.05
CA ALA A 656 -0.58 -8.81 -0.20
C ALA A 656 0.12 -8.28 -1.47
N GLY A 657 0.94 -7.22 -1.39
CA GLY A 657 1.57 -6.58 -2.55
C GLY A 657 0.69 -5.52 -3.23
N LEU A 658 -0.33 -5.03 -2.52
CA LEU A 658 -1.27 -3.99 -2.96
C LEU A 658 -0.88 -2.60 -2.46
N PRO A 659 -1.30 -1.51 -3.13
CA PRO A 659 -1.00 -0.14 -2.71
C PRO A 659 -1.83 0.30 -1.49
N GLY A 660 -1.42 -0.14 -0.29
CA GLY A 660 -1.82 0.49 0.97
C GLY A 660 -1.12 1.84 1.16
N ILE A 661 -1.85 2.81 1.70
CA ILE A 661 -1.49 4.22 1.83
C ILE A 661 -1.75 4.66 3.28
N GLY A 662 -0.73 4.60 4.13
CA GLY A 662 -0.82 5.06 5.52
C GLY A 662 -0.64 6.57 5.62
N LEU A 663 -1.61 7.27 6.20
CA LEU A 663 -1.55 8.70 6.51
C LEU A 663 -0.99 8.91 7.92
N ALA A 664 0.17 9.55 8.02
CA ALA A 664 0.81 9.84 9.29
C ALA A 664 0.26 11.13 9.90
N GLN A 665 -0.13 11.07 11.18
CA GLN A 665 -0.67 12.20 11.95
C GLN A 665 0.36 12.78 12.91
N ASP A 666 0.18 14.03 13.36
CA ASP A 666 0.87 14.53 14.57
C ASP A 666 0.49 13.63 15.77
N PRO A 667 1.44 13.05 16.52
CA PRO A 667 1.16 12.05 17.55
C PRO A 667 0.74 12.69 18.88
N ILE A 668 -0.24 13.61 18.82
CA ILE A 668 -0.71 14.40 19.96
C ILE A 668 -1.26 13.46 21.04
N GLU A 669 -0.53 13.36 22.15
CA GLU A 669 -0.85 12.56 23.34
C GLU A 669 -1.01 11.03 23.11
N TYR A 670 -0.91 10.57 21.86
CA TYR A 670 -1.22 9.20 21.42
C TYR A 670 -0.40 8.15 22.17
N GLY A 671 0.89 7.98 21.84
CA GLY A 671 1.74 6.95 22.47
C GLY A 671 1.97 7.12 23.98
N THR A 672 1.60 8.28 24.54
CA THR A 672 2.02 8.76 25.86
C THR A 672 0.91 8.79 26.90
N TYR A 673 -0.33 9.06 26.48
CA TYR A 673 -1.51 9.16 27.34
C TYR A 673 -2.71 8.38 26.84
N THR A 674 -3.02 8.34 25.54
CA THR A 674 -4.30 7.78 25.06
C THR A 674 -4.20 6.34 24.56
N TRP A 675 -3.25 6.03 23.66
CA TRP A 675 -3.09 4.74 22.96
C TRP A 675 -3.34 3.53 23.88
N HIS A 676 -4.36 2.72 23.58
CA HIS A 676 -4.81 1.57 24.38
C HIS A 676 -5.04 1.81 25.91
N THR A 677 -5.33 3.03 26.38
CA THR A 677 -5.51 3.34 27.82
C THR A 677 -6.96 3.62 28.23
N ASN A 678 -7.21 3.63 29.54
CA ASN A 678 -8.40 4.21 30.17
C ASN A 678 -8.60 5.73 29.98
N LEU A 679 -7.67 6.44 29.32
CA LEU A 679 -7.79 7.87 29.02
C LEU A 679 -8.16 8.14 27.55
N ASP A 680 -8.46 7.10 26.75
CA ASP A 680 -8.84 7.28 25.34
C ASP A 680 -10.33 7.67 25.15
N THR A 681 -10.61 8.93 25.50
CA THR A 681 -11.96 9.48 25.62
C THR A 681 -12.23 10.62 24.62
N TYR A 682 -13.50 10.95 24.40
CA TYR A 682 -13.94 11.97 23.45
C TYR A 682 -13.27 13.35 23.67
N GLU A 683 -12.94 13.71 24.92
CA GLU A 683 -12.27 14.95 25.28
C GLU A 683 -10.83 15.07 24.74
N ARG A 684 -10.28 14.00 24.18
CA ARG A 684 -8.96 13.98 23.52
C ARG A 684 -9.00 14.46 22.07
N ILE A 685 -10.18 14.69 21.51
CA ILE A 685 -10.37 14.98 20.08
C ILE A 685 -10.25 16.48 19.77
N ILE A 686 -9.37 16.79 18.82
CA ILE A 686 -9.17 18.12 18.25
C ILE A 686 -9.94 18.20 16.92
N GLU A 687 -11.14 18.76 16.96
CA GLU A 687 -12.07 18.86 15.82
C GLU A 687 -11.42 19.48 14.57
N GLU A 688 -10.60 20.53 14.72
CA GLU A 688 -9.91 21.19 13.60
C GLU A 688 -8.94 20.26 12.87
N ASP A 689 -8.19 19.44 13.62
CA ASP A 689 -7.22 18.48 13.08
C ASP A 689 -7.93 17.29 12.42
N ALA A 690 -9.08 16.89 12.97
CA ALA A 690 -9.95 15.88 12.39
C ALA A 690 -10.56 16.36 11.05
N LYS A 691 -11.10 17.59 11.00
CA LYS A 691 -11.59 18.22 9.77
C LYS A 691 -10.51 18.37 8.71
N ALA A 692 -9.32 18.85 9.09
CA ALA A 692 -8.17 18.93 8.18
C ALA A 692 -7.79 17.56 7.59
N SER A 693 -7.91 16.49 8.38
CA SER A 693 -7.68 15.12 7.92
C SER A 693 -8.79 14.62 6.99
N ALA A 694 -10.06 14.89 7.29
CA ALA A 694 -11.19 14.54 6.43
C ALA A 694 -11.14 15.26 5.06
N ILE A 695 -10.77 16.55 5.04
CA ILE A 695 -10.48 17.30 3.80
C ILE A 695 -9.35 16.62 3.02
N THR A 696 -8.27 16.25 3.71
CA THR A 696 -7.10 15.62 3.08
C THR A 696 -7.45 14.28 2.43
N VAL A 697 -8.20 13.43 3.14
CA VAL A 697 -8.70 12.16 2.59
C VAL A 697 -9.67 12.41 1.43
N ALA A 698 -10.65 13.31 1.58
CA ALA A 698 -11.64 13.59 0.53
C ALA A 698 -10.98 14.07 -0.77
N CYS A 699 -10.06 15.03 -0.70
CA CYS A 699 -9.31 15.52 -1.86
C CYS A 699 -8.43 14.42 -2.48
N ALA A 700 -7.72 13.63 -1.66
CA ALA A 700 -6.86 12.55 -2.15
C ALA A 700 -7.66 11.43 -2.84
N VAL A 701 -8.77 11.01 -2.24
CA VAL A 701 -9.68 9.99 -2.79
C VAL A 701 -10.39 10.52 -4.04
N TYR A 702 -10.85 11.79 -4.06
CA TYR A 702 -11.41 12.43 -5.26
C TYR A 702 -10.46 12.32 -6.44
N HIS A 703 -9.23 12.85 -6.29
CA HIS A 703 -8.27 12.81 -7.37
C HIS A 703 -7.93 11.37 -7.77
N LEU A 704 -7.71 10.46 -6.82
CA LEU A 704 -7.39 9.08 -7.17
C LEU A 704 -8.54 8.35 -7.90
N ALA A 705 -9.80 8.66 -7.56
CA ALA A 705 -10.98 8.09 -8.20
C ALA A 705 -11.32 8.68 -9.58
N MET A 706 -10.76 9.85 -9.96
CA MET A 706 -11.08 10.56 -11.21
C MET A 706 -10.05 10.39 -12.35
N ARG A 707 -8.84 9.92 -12.06
CA ARG A 707 -7.74 9.78 -13.05
C ARG A 707 -8.01 8.71 -14.10
N ASP A 708 -7.32 8.78 -15.23
CA ASP A 708 -7.39 7.76 -16.29
C ASP A 708 -6.77 6.40 -15.93
N GLY A 709 -5.95 6.32 -14.89
CA GLY A 709 -5.37 5.05 -14.43
C GLY A 709 -5.02 5.04 -12.95
N LEU A 710 -4.90 3.81 -12.41
CA LEU A 710 -4.54 3.48 -11.03
C LEU A 710 -3.15 4.02 -10.64
N LEU A 711 -2.78 3.83 -9.36
CA LEU A 711 -1.38 3.97 -8.95
C LEU A 711 -0.49 2.90 -9.62
N PRO A 712 0.73 3.25 -10.04
CA PRO A 712 1.77 2.28 -10.37
C PRO A 712 1.99 1.28 -9.24
N ARG A 713 2.32 0.05 -9.61
CA ARG A 713 2.63 -1.07 -8.70
C ARG A 713 3.96 -1.69 -9.08
N PHE A 714 4.51 -2.53 -8.20
CA PHE A 714 5.68 -3.32 -8.56
C PHE A 714 5.34 -4.36 -9.63
N THR A 715 6.25 -4.52 -10.59
CA THR A 715 6.29 -5.63 -11.54
C THR A 715 6.78 -6.91 -10.84
N ARG A 716 6.69 -8.06 -11.51
CA ARG A 716 7.21 -9.34 -11.02
C ARG A 716 8.66 -9.26 -10.55
N ASP A 717 9.49 -8.52 -11.28
CA ASP A 717 10.94 -8.43 -11.05
C ASP A 717 11.32 -7.35 -10.03
N THR A 718 10.37 -6.48 -9.64
CA THR A 718 10.58 -5.38 -8.69
C THR A 718 9.80 -5.53 -7.38
N MET A 719 8.88 -6.51 -7.29
CA MET A 719 8.08 -6.80 -6.10
C MET A 719 8.97 -7.30 -4.96
N PRO A 720 8.93 -6.67 -3.76
CA PRO A 720 9.60 -7.19 -2.58
C PRO A 720 9.13 -8.62 -2.26
N PRO A 721 10.02 -9.53 -1.80
CA PRO A 721 9.63 -10.88 -1.44
C PRO A 721 8.58 -10.86 -0.33
N SER A 722 7.65 -11.81 -0.37
CA SER A 722 6.69 -12.02 0.71
C SER A 722 7.44 -12.34 2.02
N PRO A 723 7.05 -11.78 3.18
CA PRO A 723 7.68 -12.13 4.45
C PRO A 723 7.50 -13.64 4.70
N ALA A 724 8.57 -14.32 5.12
CA ALA A 724 8.44 -15.68 5.63
C ALA A 724 7.49 -15.66 6.83
N ARG A 725 6.52 -16.59 6.88
CA ARG A 725 5.67 -16.77 8.07
C ARG A 725 6.56 -17.11 9.25
N SER A 726 6.61 -16.25 10.26
CA SER A 726 7.20 -16.62 11.55
C SER A 726 6.28 -17.62 12.24
N GLU A 727 6.75 -18.85 12.42
CA GLU A 727 5.98 -19.98 13.01
C GLU A 727 5.68 -19.81 14.52
N THR A 728 5.92 -18.60 15.06
CA THR A 728 5.84 -18.23 16.49
C THR A 728 4.66 -17.33 16.82
N SER A 729 3.61 -17.36 16.00
CA SER A 729 2.38 -16.57 16.18
C SER A 729 1.14 -17.47 16.09
N GLN A 730 0.91 -18.23 17.16
CA GLN A 730 -0.38 -18.82 17.57
C GLN A 730 -0.62 -18.44 19.04
#